data_AF-A0A9N9T8Y1-F1
#
_entry.id   AF-A0A9N9T8Y1-F1
#
_cell.length_a   1.000
_cell.length_b   1.000
_cell.length_c   1.000
_cell.angle_alpha   90.00
_cell.angle_beta   90.00
_cell.angle_gamma   90.00
#
_symmetry.space_group_name_H-M   'P 1'
#
loop_
_entity.id
_entity.type
_entity.pdbx_description
1 polymer ?
#
loop_
_entity_poly.entity_id
_entity_poly.type
_entity_poly.pdbx_seq_one_letter_code
_entity_poly.pdbx_strand_id
1 'polypeptide(L)'
;MGENNTEWKTVINDHAATSKLLGMSVNDHPLKSIVTERVARKILGPVPVSGMTTPVATPVSLLEPLTLALKQLDPLSEFALQEMDPLSKMAAEASVQNLPSSRSNTSKEGENDLFHQMEPWPLRKTAILTKYTTSEKLSIITSFLSEGEKVTVKAQSTAVDKVQHRLKQLDSFEEGSQQRLDVSQAEYVSKIEQLNRELVLAWNTEQRVKALKIAIQCAKLLGDTEVLPFYPSKFVLVTDILDTFGKLVYDRLKTKAQFLKPGSITPTTLPDDFTPDMVPDTAKETCLNWFYKIASIRELVPRLYVEIALLNSYRFISTNECCESLQRMTDMVHGIGNPLVALYVRCYLCRIGITVLKKKSEFGFLLANFTGFLDSYQHLFSRGVKNDLERQNMQLSGYITLYTPALDFILEAVNCVVNESYLPNLLTICRQNKNSSLILNTIMSGFKPAYIADRTMEFLDMINDCSDGGVPLHVLLRTLGLCITVCPPPADQRREILNIVWGYISSFTKPDEYIACAEIWIQFVVEYFTSRELNSVLGDLIEHMTPNRSFENHYNELKIVISKIVAQFQDFEMLLIMDNFLPVVDLFQEESIKVEVCKNILTSCSGQYKTNDPVITNALMFLCGILHDSVNALTPEDEYKQIGEILCNVVRKVNYGRDFEQQLNFFVEARAAFSNIDTVLAELVQQVNTLSVNTRQIMKGMHSRKTGDFVRACAAYCFITIPSILSATTRLELYLLSGQVALFNQCLGQADACLKAALTLLLQIKKSEPKSESYFITYIRKFLSTLLVVPDNPDRGVLGLTRSLLNVMRQIDWDKQYCNLGILYVNVLDLLSVFAQEEYPYQVEKVESNDALYGSDPKFINEINNMCSIVIREILTLLKDLGTCRRQSQIATELFVRLATRSDLSVTHTGTLALNLWNLSVKSGYSDTKYMKTTKEYLRKRSESSGNVHLQNLVSKLSI
;
A
#
# COMPACT_ATOMS: atom_id res chain seq x y z
N MET A 1 -2.35 -57.55 31.87
CA MET A 1 -0.90 -57.68 32.08
C MET A 1 -0.66 -57.46 33.57
N GLY A 2 -0.39 -58.54 34.31
CA GLY A 2 -0.10 -58.47 35.74
C GLY A 2 1.29 -57.92 36.01
N GLU A 3 1.49 -57.43 37.23
CA GLU A 3 2.74 -56.97 37.81
C GLU A 3 3.84 -58.04 37.64
N ASN A 4 4.62 -57.93 36.57
CA ASN A 4 5.88 -58.65 36.43
C ASN A 4 6.98 -57.62 36.24
N ASN A 5 8.05 -57.75 37.02
CA ASN A 5 9.24 -56.90 36.98
C ASN A 5 9.78 -56.80 35.55
N THR A 6 9.49 -55.68 34.89
CA THR A 6 10.00 -55.35 33.56
C THR A 6 11.40 -54.80 33.70
N GLU A 7 12.37 -55.70 33.93
CA GLU A 7 13.79 -55.36 34.06
C GLU A 7 14.36 -55.05 32.67
N TRP A 8 14.62 -53.77 32.41
CA TRP A 8 15.30 -53.33 31.19
C TRP A 8 16.82 -53.41 31.36
N LYS A 9 17.51 -53.98 30.38
CA LYS A 9 18.97 -53.84 30.22
C LYS A 9 19.27 -53.19 28.87
N THR A 10 20.02 -52.10 28.89
CA THR A 10 20.49 -51.40 27.69
C THR A 10 21.56 -52.22 26.97
N VAL A 11 21.51 -52.25 25.64
CA VAL A 11 22.62 -52.78 24.82
C VAL A 11 23.69 -51.72 24.71
N ILE A 12 24.90 -52.03 25.17
CA ILE A 12 26.10 -51.25 24.90
C ILE A 12 26.67 -51.78 23.59
N ASN A 13 26.78 -50.93 22.56
CA ASN A 13 27.43 -51.35 21.34
C ASN A 13 28.95 -51.24 21.54
N ASP A 14 29.66 -52.37 21.62
CA ASP A 14 31.12 -52.40 21.51
C ASP A 14 31.52 -51.88 20.12
N HIS A 15 31.91 -50.61 20.02
CA HIS A 15 32.25 -49.97 18.75
C HIS A 15 33.73 -49.59 18.66
N ALA A 16 34.61 -50.58 18.81
CA ALA A 16 35.96 -50.50 18.24
C ALA A 16 35.97 -50.58 16.68
N ALA A 17 34.81 -50.69 16.01
CA ALA A 17 34.75 -51.08 14.58
C ALA A 17 33.90 -50.19 13.64
N THR A 18 33.38 -49.03 14.05
CA THR A 18 32.54 -48.20 13.15
C THR A 18 32.84 -46.71 13.22
N SER A 19 34.05 -46.33 12.79
CA SER A 19 34.40 -44.94 12.45
C SER A 19 33.77 -44.42 11.14
N LYS A 20 32.81 -45.16 10.58
CA LYS A 20 31.95 -44.66 9.51
C LYS A 20 30.54 -45.05 9.86
N LEU A 21 29.69 -44.06 10.13
CA LEU A 21 28.26 -44.18 9.85
C LEU A 21 28.13 -44.88 8.49
N LEU A 22 27.63 -46.12 8.50
CA LEU A 22 27.36 -46.88 7.28
C LEU A 22 26.29 -46.11 6.51
N GLY A 23 26.75 -45.20 5.65
CA GLY A 23 25.91 -44.53 4.67
C GLY A 23 25.33 -45.60 3.77
N MET A 24 24.06 -45.93 3.99
CA MET A 24 23.32 -46.75 3.05
C MET A 24 23.08 -45.90 1.80
N SER A 25 23.36 -46.44 0.61
CA SER A 25 23.08 -45.74 -0.65
C SER A 25 21.57 -45.51 -0.76
N VAL A 26 21.16 -44.25 -0.68
CA VAL A 26 19.80 -43.85 -0.97
C VAL A 26 19.70 -43.66 -2.48
N ASN A 27 19.05 -44.61 -3.17
CA ASN A 27 18.95 -44.59 -4.63
C ASN A 27 17.88 -43.63 -5.17
N ASP A 28 17.12 -42.94 -4.30
CA ASP A 28 16.15 -41.91 -4.69
C ASP A 28 16.04 -40.79 -3.65
N HIS A 29 16.04 -39.55 -4.13
CA HIS A 29 15.94 -38.35 -3.31
C HIS A 29 14.65 -38.34 -2.47
N PRO A 30 14.67 -37.92 -1.18
CA PRO A 30 13.51 -37.97 -0.27
C PRO A 30 12.30 -37.08 -0.64
N LEU A 31 12.31 -36.48 -1.83
CA LEU A 31 11.20 -35.67 -2.38
C LEU A 31 10.62 -36.24 -3.68
N LYS A 32 11.02 -37.45 -4.10
CA LYS A 32 10.47 -38.10 -5.30
C LYS A 32 9.12 -38.76 -4.97
N SER A 33 8.04 -38.21 -5.48
CA SER A 33 6.69 -38.79 -5.32
C SER A 33 6.55 -40.11 -6.08
N ILE A 34 6.06 -41.16 -5.41
CA ILE A 34 5.85 -42.50 -5.97
C ILE A 34 4.61 -42.47 -6.86
N VAL A 35 4.78 -42.56 -8.18
CA VAL A 35 3.68 -42.81 -9.12
C VAL A 35 3.54 -44.32 -9.31
N THR A 36 2.41 -44.88 -8.92
CA THR A 36 2.04 -46.28 -9.18
C THR A 36 1.58 -46.46 -10.61
N GLU A 37 2.34 -47.20 -11.42
CA GLU A 37 1.94 -47.68 -12.76
C GLU A 37 0.90 -48.81 -12.67
N ARG A 38 -0.12 -48.75 -13.55
CA ARG A 38 -0.94 -49.91 -13.93
C ARG A 38 -0.63 -50.29 -15.38
N VAL A 39 -0.36 -51.58 -15.58
CA VAL A 39 -0.01 -52.24 -16.85
C VAL A 39 -1.21 -52.26 -17.84
N ALA A 40 -0.92 -52.03 -19.12
CA ALA A 40 -1.86 -51.96 -20.25
C ALA A 40 -2.02 -53.29 -21.03
N ARG A 41 -3.16 -53.47 -21.71
CA ARG A 41 -3.33 -54.41 -22.84
C ARG A 41 -3.29 -53.64 -24.18
N LYS A 42 -2.54 -54.22 -25.13
CA LYS A 42 -2.21 -53.74 -26.50
C LYS A 42 -3.39 -53.79 -27.48
N ILE A 43 -3.38 -52.90 -28.48
CA ILE A 43 -3.57 -53.16 -29.95
C ILE A 43 -2.84 -52.04 -30.74
N LEU A 44 -2.43 -52.36 -31.97
CA LEU A 44 -1.34 -51.85 -32.81
C LEU A 44 -1.54 -50.47 -33.49
N GLY A 45 -0.42 -49.81 -33.82
CA GLY A 45 -0.29 -48.47 -34.47
C GLY A 45 -0.46 -48.43 -36.02
N PRO A 46 0.11 -47.46 -36.79
CA PRO A 46 1.17 -46.49 -36.45
C PRO A 46 0.95 -44.99 -36.88
N VAL A 47 1.65 -44.10 -36.15
CA VAL A 47 2.00 -42.65 -36.34
C VAL A 47 0.90 -41.59 -36.51
N PRO A 48 0.92 -40.57 -35.61
CA PRO A 48 0.80 -39.18 -36.06
C PRO A 48 1.86 -38.25 -35.42
N VAL A 49 2.16 -37.17 -36.14
CA VAL A 49 2.90 -36.01 -35.63
C VAL A 49 1.93 -35.09 -34.87
N SER A 50 2.32 -34.77 -33.63
CA SER A 50 1.96 -33.59 -32.83
C SER A 50 0.48 -33.20 -32.68
N GLY A 51 -0.12 -33.56 -31.53
CA GLY A 51 -1.38 -33.00 -31.03
C GLY A 51 -1.77 -33.54 -29.64
N MET A 52 -1.89 -32.63 -28.67
CA MET A 52 -2.55 -32.62 -27.32
C MET A 52 -3.23 -33.91 -26.76
N THR A 53 -3.20 -34.17 -25.43
CA THR A 53 -4.25 -33.74 -24.47
C THR A 53 -3.96 -34.13 -22.98
N THR A 54 -4.51 -33.32 -22.06
CA THR A 54 -4.83 -33.47 -20.60
C THR A 54 -5.63 -34.75 -20.22
N PRO A 55 -5.80 -35.26 -18.95
CA PRO A 55 -6.28 -34.54 -17.73
C PRO A 55 -5.82 -35.03 -16.30
N VAL A 56 -5.57 -34.16 -15.32
CA VAL A 56 -6.42 -33.54 -14.23
C VAL A 56 -6.69 -34.40 -12.98
N ALA A 57 -6.15 -33.94 -11.83
CA ALA A 57 -6.81 -33.68 -10.51
C ALA A 57 -5.69 -33.28 -9.51
N THR A 58 -5.75 -32.25 -8.67
CA THR A 58 -6.87 -31.54 -8.03
C THR A 58 -6.52 -30.07 -7.71
N PRO A 59 -7.55 -29.25 -7.40
CA PRO A 59 -7.53 -27.79 -7.46
C PRO A 59 -7.36 -27.10 -6.09
N VAL A 60 -6.91 -25.85 -6.15
CA VAL A 60 -6.97 -24.87 -5.05
C VAL A 60 -7.83 -23.69 -5.54
N SER A 61 -8.57 -23.08 -4.59
CA SER A 61 -9.41 -21.89 -4.71
C SER A 61 -10.91 -22.14 -4.89
N LEU A 62 -11.58 -22.46 -3.79
CA LEU A 62 -13.00 -22.17 -3.55
C LEU A 62 -13.17 -21.82 -2.07
N LEU A 63 -12.95 -20.57 -1.70
CA LEU A 63 -13.47 -20.03 -0.45
C LEU A 63 -13.80 -18.54 -0.61
N GLU A 64 -14.74 -18.25 -1.50
CA GLU A 64 -15.38 -16.93 -1.58
C GLU A 64 -16.82 -16.94 -2.17
N PRO A 65 -17.64 -17.99 -2.00
CA PRO A 65 -19.09 -17.84 -2.17
C PRO A 65 -19.92 -18.19 -0.93
N LEU A 66 -19.33 -18.20 0.28
CA LEU A 66 -20.05 -18.48 1.53
C LEU A 66 -20.12 -17.30 2.51
N THR A 67 -19.31 -16.26 2.31
CA THR A 67 -19.32 -15.04 3.15
C THR A 67 -20.43 -14.05 2.77
N LEU A 68 -20.98 -14.18 1.56
CA LEU A 68 -22.12 -13.39 1.07
C LEU A 68 -23.49 -13.97 1.46
N ALA A 69 -23.54 -15.21 1.96
CA ALA A 69 -24.80 -15.88 2.30
C ALA A 69 -25.24 -15.71 3.77
N LEU A 70 -24.45 -15.03 4.62
CA LEU A 70 -24.65 -14.96 6.08
C LEU A 70 -24.97 -13.57 6.66
N LYS A 71 -25.22 -12.55 5.83
CA LYS A 71 -25.80 -11.27 6.29
C LYS A 71 -27.27 -11.17 5.85
N GLN A 72 -28.14 -11.89 6.55
CA GLN A 72 -29.58 -11.65 6.47
C GLN A 72 -29.91 -10.44 7.36
N LEU A 73 -30.10 -9.29 6.74
CA LEU A 73 -30.84 -8.16 7.31
C LEU A 73 -32.15 -8.03 6.53
N ASP A 74 -33.23 -7.72 7.26
CA ASP A 74 -34.61 -7.66 6.78
C ASP A 74 -34.78 -6.59 5.68
N PRO A 75 -35.36 -6.91 4.50
CA PRO A 75 -35.52 -6.01 3.36
C PRO A 75 -36.36 -4.74 3.62
N LEU A 76 -37.02 -4.62 4.77
CA LEU A 76 -37.70 -3.38 5.16
C LEU A 76 -36.77 -2.37 5.88
N SER A 77 -35.65 -2.82 6.44
CA SER A 77 -34.72 -1.97 7.21
C SER A 77 -33.69 -1.26 6.34
N GLU A 78 -33.44 -1.76 5.13
CA GLU A 78 -32.53 -1.14 4.15
C GLU A 78 -33.17 0.05 3.40
N PHE A 79 -34.51 0.11 3.38
CA PHE A 79 -35.27 1.20 2.75
C PHE A 79 -35.30 2.49 3.59
N ALA A 80 -35.05 2.39 4.90
CA ALA A 80 -35.13 3.51 5.84
C ALA A 80 -33.79 4.28 6.01
N LEU A 81 -32.68 3.77 5.47
CA LEU A 81 -31.32 4.32 5.70
C LEU A 81 -30.64 4.89 4.43
N GLN A 82 -31.31 4.95 3.28
CA GLN A 82 -30.78 5.61 2.07
C GLN A 82 -31.48 6.96 1.83
N GLU A 83 -30.88 8.06 2.31
CA GLU A 83 -31.28 9.43 1.94
C GLU A 83 -30.75 9.84 0.55
N MET A 84 -31.01 9.04 -0.49
CA MET A 84 -30.80 9.52 -1.86
C MET A 84 -31.72 8.83 -2.87
N ASP A 85 -32.46 9.64 -3.61
CA ASP A 85 -33.46 9.23 -4.60
C ASP A 85 -32.85 8.31 -5.69
N PRO A 86 -33.49 7.17 -6.03
CA PRO A 86 -33.09 6.26 -7.10
C PRO A 86 -32.87 6.92 -8.49
N LEU A 87 -33.46 8.08 -8.78
CA LEU A 87 -33.20 8.85 -9.99
C LEU A 87 -31.80 9.47 -10.02
N SER A 88 -31.25 9.80 -8.84
CA SER A 88 -29.90 10.36 -8.70
C SER A 88 -28.81 9.28 -8.84
N LYS A 89 -29.12 8.03 -8.44
CA LYS A 89 -28.25 6.86 -8.71
C LYS A 89 -28.17 6.52 -10.20
N MET A 90 -29.28 6.59 -10.93
CA MET A 90 -29.26 6.38 -12.39
C MET A 90 -28.49 7.47 -13.15
N ALA A 91 -28.51 8.72 -12.65
CA ALA A 91 -27.69 9.80 -13.21
C ALA A 91 -26.19 9.60 -12.94
N ALA A 92 -25.83 9.06 -11.76
CA ALA A 92 -24.46 8.71 -11.42
C ALA A 92 -23.95 7.49 -12.23
N GLU A 93 -24.77 6.45 -12.42
CA GLU A 93 -24.40 5.27 -13.20
C GLU A 93 -24.26 5.56 -14.72
N ALA A 94 -25.03 6.50 -15.25
CA ALA A 94 -24.86 7.00 -16.62
C ALA A 94 -23.54 7.76 -16.84
N SER A 95 -22.91 8.26 -15.77
CA SER A 95 -21.61 8.94 -15.82
C SER A 95 -20.39 7.99 -15.71
N VAL A 96 -20.60 6.72 -15.35
CA VAL A 96 -19.53 5.72 -15.12
C VAL A 96 -19.33 4.76 -16.31
N GLN A 97 -20.21 4.74 -17.31
CA GLN A 97 -20.09 3.81 -18.46
C GLN A 97 -19.06 4.20 -19.55
N ASN A 98 -18.19 5.20 -19.32
CA ASN A 98 -17.12 5.58 -20.26
C ASN A 98 -15.72 5.34 -19.69
N LEU A 99 -15.43 4.10 -19.26
CA LEU A 99 -14.04 3.63 -19.11
C LEU A 99 -13.84 2.40 -20.02
N PRO A 100 -12.88 2.39 -20.96
CA PRO A 100 -12.61 1.19 -21.74
C PRO A 100 -11.87 0.17 -20.86
N SER A 101 -12.55 -0.93 -20.57
CA SER A 101 -11.97 -2.15 -19.99
C SER A 101 -10.91 -2.72 -20.94
N SER A 102 -9.66 -2.77 -20.48
CA SER A 102 -8.57 -3.44 -21.21
C SER A 102 -8.88 -4.95 -21.33
N ARG A 103 -9.09 -5.42 -22.57
CA ARG A 103 -8.72 -6.78 -23.02
C ARG A 103 -8.69 -6.85 -24.55
N SER A 104 -7.46 -6.80 -25.07
CA SER A 104 -6.97 -7.24 -26.39
C SER A 104 -8.00 -7.55 -27.48
N ASN A 105 -8.02 -6.74 -28.53
CA ASN A 105 -8.04 -7.22 -29.92
C ASN A 105 -7.43 -6.16 -30.84
N THR A 106 -6.35 -6.54 -31.51
CA THR A 106 -5.60 -5.75 -32.49
C THR A 106 -6.47 -5.39 -33.70
N SER A 107 -6.79 -4.11 -33.88
CA SER A 107 -7.26 -3.57 -35.15
C SER A 107 -6.90 -2.08 -35.29
N LYS A 108 -5.86 -1.81 -36.09
CA LYS A 108 -5.51 -0.55 -36.77
C LYS A 108 -5.63 0.74 -35.94
N GLU A 109 -4.52 1.11 -35.32
CA GLU A 109 -4.25 2.47 -34.81
C GLU A 109 -4.38 3.49 -35.95
N GLY A 110 -5.36 4.39 -35.84
CA GLY A 110 -5.51 5.58 -36.65
C GLY A 110 -4.93 6.79 -35.92
N GLU A 111 -4.33 7.71 -36.68
CA GLU A 111 -3.57 8.92 -36.28
C GLU A 111 -4.27 9.96 -35.37
N ASN A 112 -5.34 9.65 -34.62
CA ASN A 112 -6.25 10.67 -34.09
C ASN A 112 -6.46 10.66 -32.56
N ASP A 113 -5.43 10.93 -31.76
CA ASP A 113 -5.70 11.50 -30.41
C ASP A 113 -4.60 12.45 -29.91
N LEU A 114 -4.44 13.57 -30.62
CA LEU A 114 -3.46 14.63 -30.33
C LEU A 114 -3.58 15.23 -28.91
N PHE A 115 -4.74 15.13 -28.27
CA PHE A 115 -5.04 15.76 -26.99
C PHE A 115 -5.18 14.78 -25.82
N HIS A 116 -4.87 13.48 -26.01
CA HIS A 116 -4.93 12.47 -24.94
C HIS A 116 -3.95 12.75 -23.78
N GLN A 117 -2.89 13.53 -24.03
CA GLN A 117 -1.93 13.94 -22.99
C GLN A 117 -2.45 15.06 -22.09
N MET A 118 -3.57 15.71 -22.45
CA MET A 118 -4.15 16.78 -21.65
C MET A 118 -4.86 16.26 -20.40
N GLU A 119 -4.84 17.05 -19.33
CA GLU A 119 -5.61 16.73 -18.12
C GLU A 119 -7.12 16.72 -18.42
N PRO A 120 -7.86 15.64 -18.06
CA PRO A 120 -9.31 15.55 -18.26
C PRO A 120 -10.08 16.71 -17.64
N TRP A 121 -11.04 17.26 -18.40
CA TRP A 121 -11.89 18.38 -17.95
C TRP A 121 -12.60 18.16 -16.58
N PRO A 122 -13.09 16.95 -16.23
CA PRO A 122 -13.72 16.72 -14.92
C PRO A 122 -12.80 16.94 -13.71
N LEU A 123 -11.50 16.65 -13.85
CA LEU A 123 -10.51 16.87 -12.78
C LEU A 123 -10.27 18.37 -12.60
N ARG A 124 -10.06 19.10 -13.71
CA ARG A 124 -9.96 20.57 -13.72
C ARG A 124 -11.18 21.23 -13.10
N LYS A 125 -12.38 20.76 -13.45
CA LYS A 125 -13.64 21.23 -12.87
C LYS A 125 -13.63 21.11 -11.35
N THR A 126 -13.25 19.95 -10.83
CA THR A 126 -13.20 19.70 -9.38
C THR A 126 -12.22 20.66 -8.70
N ALA A 127 -11.01 20.81 -9.27
CA ALA A 127 -10.00 21.72 -8.76
C ALA A 127 -10.47 23.19 -8.76
N ILE A 128 -11.17 23.64 -9.80
CA ILE A 128 -11.73 25.00 -9.89
C ILE A 128 -12.80 25.21 -8.80
N LEU A 129 -13.73 24.26 -8.64
CA LEU A 129 -14.82 24.38 -7.67
C LEU A 129 -14.31 24.40 -6.21
N THR A 130 -13.24 23.68 -5.91
CA THR A 130 -12.62 23.69 -4.57
C THR A 130 -11.83 24.98 -4.31
N LYS A 131 -11.14 25.53 -5.31
CA LYS A 131 -10.26 26.70 -5.14
C LYS A 131 -11.01 28.03 -5.16
N TYR A 132 -12.01 28.18 -6.01
CA TYR A 132 -12.70 29.46 -6.25
C TYR A 132 -14.06 29.48 -5.55
N THR A 133 -14.03 29.67 -4.24
CA THR A 133 -15.21 29.78 -3.37
C THR A 133 -15.43 31.22 -2.92
N THR A 134 -16.63 31.54 -2.39
CA THR A 134 -16.94 32.87 -1.89
C THR A 134 -17.94 32.82 -0.73
N SER A 135 -17.78 33.74 0.22
CA SER A 135 -18.75 34.04 1.27
C SER A 135 -19.68 35.21 0.92
N GLU A 136 -19.46 35.88 -0.21
CA GLU A 136 -20.28 37.01 -0.66
C GLU A 136 -21.63 36.52 -1.22
N LYS A 137 -22.65 37.36 -1.11
CA LYS A 137 -23.98 37.07 -1.68
C LYS A 137 -23.91 37.17 -3.20
N LEU A 138 -24.27 36.08 -3.87
CA LEU A 138 -24.31 35.98 -5.32
C LEU A 138 -25.67 36.42 -5.84
N SER A 139 -25.71 37.26 -6.87
CA SER A 139 -26.96 37.67 -7.48
C SER A 139 -27.40 36.66 -8.55
N ILE A 140 -28.70 36.32 -8.57
CA ILE A 140 -29.32 35.58 -9.67
C ILE A 140 -30.55 36.35 -10.14
N ILE A 141 -30.60 36.64 -11.44
CA ILE A 141 -31.77 37.25 -12.08
C ILE A 141 -32.58 36.12 -12.72
N THR A 142 -33.73 35.78 -12.14
CA THR A 142 -34.61 34.73 -12.68
C THR A 142 -36.02 35.24 -12.91
N SER A 143 -36.51 35.12 -14.14
CA SER A 143 -37.89 35.51 -14.51
C SER A 143 -38.88 34.34 -14.50
N PHE A 144 -38.44 33.11 -14.20
CA PHE A 144 -39.28 31.89 -14.27
C PHE A 144 -39.69 31.34 -12.91
N LEU A 145 -39.30 32.01 -11.83
CA LEU A 145 -39.48 31.55 -10.46
C LEU A 145 -40.40 32.51 -9.70
N SER A 146 -41.56 32.80 -10.26
CA SER A 146 -42.67 33.27 -9.43
C SER A 146 -43.15 32.07 -8.60
N GLU A 147 -43.09 32.19 -7.29
CA GLU A 147 -43.59 31.18 -6.36
C GLU A 147 -45.06 30.85 -6.66
N GLY A 148 -45.30 29.59 -7.02
CA GLY A 148 -46.55 28.84 -6.84
C GLY A 148 -47.89 29.58 -6.82
N GLU A 149 -48.33 30.15 -7.95
CA GLU A 149 -49.77 30.39 -8.15
C GLU A 149 -50.41 29.23 -8.92
N LYS A 150 -51.27 28.49 -8.22
CA LYS A 150 -52.07 27.37 -8.76
C LYS A 150 -53.00 27.87 -9.87
N VAL A 151 -52.59 27.74 -11.13
CA VAL A 151 -53.51 27.90 -12.27
C VAL A 151 -54.33 26.62 -12.43
N THR A 152 -55.59 26.67 -12.00
CA THR A 152 -56.58 25.63 -12.24
C THR A 152 -56.97 25.62 -13.72
N VAL A 153 -56.61 24.55 -14.43
CA VAL A 153 -56.98 24.38 -15.84
C VAL A 153 -58.40 23.81 -15.94
N LYS A 154 -59.35 24.62 -16.42
CA LYS A 154 -60.59 24.09 -17.03
C LYS A 154 -60.42 24.03 -18.55
N ALA A 155 -60.61 22.84 -19.10
CA ALA A 155 -60.54 22.56 -20.52
C ALA A 155 -61.71 23.20 -21.28
N GLN A 156 -61.44 23.90 -22.39
CA GLN A 156 -62.39 24.17 -23.47
C GLN A 156 -61.65 24.55 -24.77
N SER A 157 -62.25 24.18 -25.91
CA SER A 157 -61.60 24.01 -27.21
C SER A 157 -62.17 24.95 -28.28
N THR A 158 -61.35 25.78 -28.93
CA THR A 158 -61.43 26.15 -30.37
C THR A 158 -60.13 26.78 -30.89
N ALA A 159 -59.95 26.85 -32.22
CA ALA A 159 -58.70 27.23 -32.88
C ALA A 159 -58.32 28.73 -32.79
N VAL A 160 -59.29 29.62 -32.52
CA VAL A 160 -59.05 31.07 -32.33
C VAL A 160 -58.41 31.33 -30.97
N ASP A 161 -58.79 30.57 -29.95
CA ASP A 161 -58.19 30.64 -28.61
C ASP A 161 -56.75 30.13 -28.58
N LYS A 162 -56.31 29.26 -29.49
CA LYS A 162 -54.87 28.86 -29.55
C LYS A 162 -53.96 30.00 -29.97
N VAL A 163 -54.43 30.90 -30.82
CA VAL A 163 -53.69 32.10 -31.23
C VAL A 163 -53.75 33.13 -30.11
N GLN A 164 -54.92 33.32 -29.49
CA GLN A 164 -55.12 34.25 -28.37
C GLN A 164 -54.43 33.80 -27.07
N HIS A 165 -54.30 32.49 -26.83
CA HIS A 165 -53.54 31.88 -25.74
C HIS A 165 -52.03 31.89 -26.02
N ARG A 166 -51.60 31.84 -27.29
CA ARG A 166 -50.19 32.10 -27.66
C ARG A 166 -49.82 33.57 -27.52
N LEU A 167 -50.73 34.49 -27.83
CA LEU A 167 -50.58 35.94 -27.61
C LEU A 167 -50.62 36.30 -26.12
N LYS A 168 -51.53 35.72 -25.33
CA LYS A 168 -51.55 35.89 -23.87
C LYS A 168 -50.34 35.24 -23.16
N GLN A 169 -49.78 34.14 -23.70
CA GLN A 169 -48.47 33.60 -23.31
C GLN A 169 -47.27 34.38 -23.90
N LEU A 170 -47.48 35.39 -24.73
CA LEU A 170 -46.43 36.33 -25.11
C LEU A 170 -46.49 37.56 -24.21
N ASP A 171 -47.69 38.09 -23.96
CA ASP A 171 -47.92 39.23 -23.04
C ASP A 171 -47.57 38.90 -21.58
N SER A 172 -47.90 37.71 -21.08
CA SER A 172 -47.58 37.31 -19.69
C SER A 172 -46.09 37.07 -19.43
N PHE A 173 -45.23 37.10 -20.45
CA PHE A 173 -43.79 36.83 -20.35
C PHE A 173 -42.92 38.09 -20.51
N GLU A 174 -43.47 39.20 -21.01
CA GLU A 174 -42.75 40.49 -21.04
C GLU A 174 -42.89 41.26 -19.71
N GLU A 175 -43.95 41.03 -18.93
CA GLU A 175 -44.21 41.71 -17.63
C GLU A 175 -43.90 40.84 -16.39
N GLY A 176 -42.94 39.92 -16.46
CA GLY A 176 -42.41 39.27 -15.26
C GLY A 176 -41.38 40.18 -14.58
N SER A 177 -41.70 40.73 -13.40
CA SER A 177 -40.76 41.50 -12.58
C SER A 177 -39.44 40.74 -12.42
N GLN A 178 -38.36 41.27 -13.00
CA GLN A 178 -37.01 40.74 -12.83
C GLN A 178 -36.61 40.94 -11.36
N GLN A 179 -36.86 39.94 -10.51
CA GLN A 179 -36.39 39.95 -9.13
C GLN A 179 -34.94 39.47 -9.10
N ARG A 180 -34.07 40.36 -8.62
CA ARG A 180 -32.68 40.05 -8.29
C ARG A 180 -32.67 39.45 -6.89
N LEU A 181 -32.29 38.18 -6.81
CA LEU A 181 -32.18 37.45 -5.55
C LEU A 181 -30.72 37.34 -5.17
N ASP A 182 -30.40 37.72 -3.93
CA ASP A 182 -29.08 37.56 -3.34
C ASP A 182 -29.03 36.24 -2.57
N VAL A 183 -28.21 35.28 -3.03
CA VAL A 183 -28.13 33.91 -2.50
C VAL A 183 -26.72 33.55 -2.05
N SER A 184 -26.60 32.58 -1.14
CA SER A 184 -25.30 32.01 -0.75
C SER A 184 -24.68 31.13 -1.86
N GLN A 185 -23.40 30.76 -1.75
CA GLN A 185 -22.75 29.85 -2.70
C GLN A 185 -23.49 28.50 -2.84
N ALA A 186 -23.92 27.89 -1.72
CA ALA A 186 -24.61 26.60 -1.75
C ALA A 186 -26.00 26.72 -2.40
N GLU A 187 -26.74 27.79 -2.09
CA GLU A 187 -28.03 28.09 -2.72
C GLU A 187 -27.86 28.40 -4.21
N TYR A 188 -26.80 29.11 -4.60
CA TYR A 188 -26.47 29.37 -6.00
C TYR A 188 -26.27 28.07 -6.77
N VAL A 189 -25.43 27.16 -6.26
CA VAL A 189 -25.20 25.84 -6.87
C VAL A 189 -26.51 25.07 -6.99
N SER A 190 -27.31 25.00 -5.91
CA SER A 190 -28.62 24.36 -5.92
C SER A 190 -29.57 24.96 -6.96
N LYS A 191 -29.51 26.28 -7.15
CA LYS A 191 -30.32 27.00 -8.14
C LYS A 191 -29.91 26.71 -9.58
N ILE A 192 -28.61 26.64 -9.84
CA ILE A 192 -28.08 26.24 -11.15
C ILE A 192 -28.49 24.79 -11.46
N GLU A 193 -28.38 23.88 -10.49
CA GLU A 193 -28.87 22.51 -10.67
C GLU A 193 -30.39 22.43 -10.90
N GLN A 194 -31.17 23.27 -10.22
CA GLN A 194 -32.60 23.40 -10.46
C GLN A 194 -32.88 23.84 -11.91
N LEU A 195 -32.16 24.85 -12.42
CA LEU A 195 -32.29 25.29 -13.81
C LEU A 195 -31.93 24.18 -14.79
N ASN A 196 -30.93 23.35 -14.48
CA ASN A 196 -30.59 22.19 -15.31
C ASN A 196 -31.72 21.15 -15.33
N ARG A 197 -32.30 20.82 -14.16
CA ARG A 197 -33.47 19.93 -14.06
C ARG A 197 -34.66 20.49 -14.85
N GLU A 198 -34.94 21.78 -14.71
CA GLU A 198 -36.02 22.46 -15.44
C GLU A 198 -35.79 22.46 -16.95
N LEU A 199 -34.54 22.62 -17.41
CA LEU A 199 -34.17 22.53 -18.82
C LEU A 199 -34.46 21.13 -19.38
N VAL A 200 -34.04 20.08 -18.67
CA VAL A 200 -34.28 18.69 -19.08
C VAL A 200 -35.78 18.36 -19.04
N LEU A 201 -36.51 18.81 -18.03
CA LEU A 201 -37.96 18.64 -17.94
C LEU A 201 -38.69 19.39 -19.08
N ALA A 202 -38.32 20.62 -19.38
CA ALA A 202 -38.86 21.39 -20.50
C ALA A 202 -38.54 20.71 -21.85
N TRP A 203 -37.38 20.07 -21.96
CA TRP A 203 -36.99 19.31 -23.16
C TRP A 203 -37.85 18.06 -23.34
N ASN A 204 -38.03 17.28 -22.28
CA ASN A 204 -38.79 16.03 -22.26
C ASN A 204 -40.30 16.26 -22.45
N THR A 205 -40.82 17.41 -22.02
CA THR A 205 -42.21 17.85 -22.25
C THR A 205 -42.41 18.57 -23.59
N GLU A 206 -41.43 18.47 -24.50
CA GLU A 206 -41.40 19.07 -25.83
C GLU A 206 -41.47 20.62 -25.88
N GLN A 207 -41.29 21.30 -24.75
CA GLN A 207 -41.28 22.76 -24.65
C GLN A 207 -39.92 23.36 -25.09
N ARG A 208 -39.55 23.18 -26.37
CA ARG A 208 -38.21 23.53 -26.88
C ARG A 208 -37.87 25.02 -26.82
N VAL A 209 -38.88 25.89 -26.95
CA VAL A 209 -38.70 27.35 -26.79
C VAL A 209 -38.38 27.68 -25.33
N LYS A 210 -39.01 27.00 -24.37
CA LYS A 210 -38.72 27.16 -22.95
C LYS A 210 -37.30 26.67 -22.63
N ALA A 211 -36.91 25.50 -23.14
CA ALA A 211 -35.54 25.00 -22.98
C ALA A 211 -34.48 25.97 -23.56
N LEU A 212 -34.71 26.54 -24.74
CA LEU A 212 -33.83 27.56 -25.33
C LEU A 212 -33.78 28.83 -24.46
N LYS A 213 -34.92 29.30 -23.94
CA LYS A 213 -34.94 30.46 -23.03
C LYS A 213 -34.14 30.21 -21.75
N ILE A 214 -34.23 29.01 -21.16
CA ILE A 214 -33.43 28.63 -19.98
C ILE A 214 -31.93 28.63 -20.32
N ALA A 215 -31.53 28.06 -21.47
CA ALA A 215 -30.13 28.08 -21.91
C ALA A 215 -29.60 29.51 -22.11
N ILE A 216 -30.39 30.39 -22.73
CA ILE A 216 -30.03 31.81 -22.90
C ILE A 216 -29.86 32.49 -21.53
N GLN A 217 -30.76 32.24 -20.57
CA GLN A 217 -30.65 32.80 -19.23
C GLN A 217 -29.42 32.31 -18.48
N CYS A 218 -29.11 31.03 -18.57
CA CYS A 218 -27.87 30.49 -18.00
C CYS A 218 -26.65 31.20 -18.60
N ALA A 219 -26.60 31.35 -19.93
CA ALA A 219 -25.51 32.05 -20.61
C ALA A 219 -25.41 33.55 -20.26
N LYS A 220 -26.53 34.22 -19.90
CA LYS A 220 -26.51 35.60 -19.39
C LYS A 220 -25.79 35.74 -18.06
N LEU A 221 -25.85 34.72 -17.19
CA LEU A 221 -25.15 34.74 -15.90
C LEU A 221 -23.63 34.85 -16.07
N LEU A 222 -23.08 34.41 -17.21
CA LEU A 222 -21.65 34.51 -17.52
C LEU A 222 -21.21 35.91 -17.96
N GLY A 223 -22.15 36.79 -18.30
CA GLY A 223 -21.86 38.20 -18.53
C GLY A 223 -21.72 39.01 -17.23
N ASP A 224 -22.19 38.47 -16.11
CA ASP A 224 -22.18 39.12 -14.81
C ASP A 224 -20.88 38.85 -14.04
N THR A 225 -20.22 39.94 -13.62
CA THR A 225 -18.92 39.96 -12.93
C THR A 225 -18.98 40.64 -11.55
N GLU A 226 -20.16 40.69 -10.92
CA GLU A 226 -20.34 41.29 -9.60
C GLU A 226 -19.54 40.63 -8.48
N VAL A 227 -19.31 39.32 -8.56
CA VAL A 227 -18.46 38.57 -7.62
C VAL A 227 -17.34 37.90 -8.40
N LEU A 228 -16.23 38.63 -8.55
CA LEU A 228 -15.06 38.20 -9.31
C LEU A 228 -14.42 36.89 -8.78
N PRO A 229 -14.22 36.69 -7.46
CA PRO A 229 -13.55 35.48 -6.94
C PRO A 229 -14.24 34.16 -7.33
N PHE A 230 -15.57 34.19 -7.48
CA PHE A 230 -16.38 33.01 -7.81
C PHE A 230 -16.57 32.79 -9.32
N TYR A 231 -16.11 33.72 -10.16
CA TYR A 231 -16.33 33.65 -11.61
C TYR A 231 -15.84 32.35 -12.27
N PRO A 232 -14.65 31.80 -11.94
CA PRO A 232 -14.21 30.51 -12.48
C PRO A 232 -15.18 29.36 -12.15
N SER A 233 -15.70 29.30 -10.93
CA SER A 233 -16.70 28.31 -10.49
C SER A 233 -18.04 28.51 -11.20
N LYS A 234 -18.48 29.78 -11.32
CA LYS A 234 -19.68 30.16 -12.08
C LYS A 234 -19.60 29.66 -13.53
N PHE A 235 -18.47 29.85 -14.17
CA PHE A 235 -18.22 29.39 -15.54
C PHE A 235 -18.41 27.89 -15.71
N VAL A 236 -17.79 27.08 -14.85
CA VAL A 236 -17.85 25.62 -14.98
C VAL A 236 -19.29 25.11 -14.75
N LEU A 237 -19.97 25.63 -13.74
CA LEU A 237 -21.36 25.24 -13.42
C LEU A 237 -22.34 25.56 -14.55
N VAL A 238 -22.24 26.75 -15.14
CA VAL A 238 -23.15 27.18 -16.22
C VAL A 238 -22.83 26.46 -17.53
N THR A 239 -21.56 26.26 -17.86
CA THR A 239 -21.19 25.59 -19.12
C THR A 239 -21.62 24.13 -19.16
N ASP A 240 -21.78 23.44 -18.02
CA ASP A 240 -22.37 22.09 -17.97
C ASP A 240 -23.85 22.06 -18.43
N ILE A 241 -24.62 23.10 -18.08
CA ILE A 241 -26.01 23.24 -18.55
C ILE A 241 -26.03 23.47 -20.06
N LEU A 242 -25.11 24.30 -20.56
CA LEU A 242 -24.99 24.57 -21.99
C LEU A 242 -24.57 23.31 -22.76
N ASP A 243 -23.64 22.52 -22.23
CA ASP A 243 -23.22 21.24 -22.82
C ASP A 243 -24.38 20.24 -22.84
N THR A 244 -25.17 20.18 -21.77
CA THR A 244 -26.39 19.38 -21.71
C THR A 244 -27.39 19.82 -22.78
N PHE A 245 -27.63 21.12 -22.92
CA PHE A 245 -28.50 21.67 -23.96
C PHE A 245 -28.00 21.36 -25.37
N GLY A 246 -26.72 21.57 -25.64
CA GLY A 246 -26.07 21.27 -26.91
C GLY A 246 -26.20 19.79 -27.29
N LYS A 247 -25.96 18.89 -26.34
CA LYS A 247 -26.13 17.43 -26.51
C LYS A 247 -27.59 17.07 -26.83
N LEU A 248 -28.54 17.61 -26.07
CA LEU A 248 -29.96 17.38 -26.30
C LEU A 248 -30.39 17.80 -27.71
N VAL A 249 -29.94 18.99 -28.18
CA VAL A 249 -30.21 19.46 -29.55
C VAL A 249 -29.57 18.52 -30.59
N TYR A 250 -28.31 18.14 -30.40
CA TYR A 250 -27.60 17.23 -31.28
C TYR A 250 -28.29 15.86 -31.40
N ASP A 251 -28.64 15.24 -30.28
CA ASP A 251 -29.31 13.93 -30.24
C ASP A 251 -30.67 13.96 -30.94
N ARG A 252 -31.39 15.08 -30.81
CA ARG A 252 -32.64 15.30 -31.56
C ARG A 252 -32.40 15.41 -33.06
N LEU A 253 -31.37 16.15 -33.48
CA LEU A 253 -31.01 16.27 -34.90
C LEU A 253 -30.63 14.89 -35.46
N LYS A 254 -29.84 14.10 -34.73
CA LYS A 254 -29.48 12.72 -35.09
C LYS A 254 -30.71 11.81 -35.21
N THR A 255 -31.67 11.94 -34.30
CA THR A 255 -32.94 11.19 -34.34
C THR A 255 -33.79 11.58 -35.55
N LYS A 256 -33.86 12.87 -35.88
CA LYS A 256 -34.60 13.37 -37.05
C LYS A 256 -33.92 13.08 -38.39
N ALA A 257 -32.62 12.84 -38.37
CA ALA A 257 -31.82 12.54 -39.56
C ALA A 257 -31.76 11.03 -39.88
N GLN A 258 -32.62 10.21 -39.26
CA GLN A 258 -32.81 8.81 -39.65
C GLN A 258 -33.24 8.74 -41.12
N PHE A 259 -32.59 7.88 -41.90
CA PHE A 259 -32.88 7.70 -43.33
C PHE A 259 -33.19 6.22 -43.63
N LEU A 260 -34.00 5.98 -44.67
CA LEU A 260 -34.17 4.63 -45.21
C LEU A 260 -33.03 4.34 -46.18
N LYS A 261 -32.28 3.27 -45.96
CA LYS A 261 -31.31 2.77 -46.95
C LYS A 261 -32.08 2.33 -48.21
N PRO A 262 -31.59 2.60 -49.43
CA PRO A 262 -32.20 2.08 -50.65
C PRO A 262 -32.38 0.55 -50.58
N GLY A 263 -33.62 0.08 -50.62
CA GLY A 263 -33.97 -1.36 -50.52
C GLY A 263 -34.29 -1.89 -49.12
N SER A 264 -34.26 -1.06 -48.06
CA SER A 264 -34.67 -1.45 -46.70
C SER A 264 -35.87 -0.62 -46.23
N ILE A 265 -36.83 -1.28 -45.55
CA ILE A 265 -38.02 -0.66 -44.96
C ILE A 265 -37.74 -0.17 -43.52
N THR A 266 -36.59 -0.55 -42.94
CA THR A 266 -36.20 -0.16 -41.58
C THR A 266 -35.44 1.17 -41.57
N PRO A 267 -35.88 2.18 -40.79
CA PRO A 267 -35.14 3.43 -40.62
C PRO A 267 -33.81 3.13 -39.93
N THR A 268 -32.71 3.55 -40.54
CA THR A 268 -31.36 3.37 -40.00
C THR A 268 -30.88 4.69 -39.39
N THR A 269 -30.29 4.64 -38.20
CA THR A 269 -29.65 5.79 -37.56
C THR A 269 -28.36 6.18 -38.29
N LEU A 270 -28.01 7.47 -38.25
CA LEU A 270 -26.75 7.93 -38.81
C LEU A 270 -25.55 7.28 -38.07
N PRO A 271 -24.54 6.76 -38.80
CA PRO A 271 -23.25 6.37 -38.23
C PRO A 271 -22.57 7.53 -37.50
N ASP A 272 -21.63 7.27 -36.59
CA ASP A 272 -20.95 8.33 -35.83
C ASP A 272 -20.03 9.22 -36.70
N ASP A 273 -19.57 8.69 -37.84
CA ASP A 273 -18.77 9.39 -38.86
C ASP A 273 -19.58 9.72 -40.12
N PHE A 274 -20.82 10.16 -39.96
CA PHE A 274 -21.64 10.60 -41.08
C PHE A 274 -21.10 11.87 -41.75
N THR A 275 -21.31 12.00 -43.07
CA THR A 275 -21.05 13.22 -43.84
C THR A 275 -22.36 14.00 -44.07
N PRO A 276 -22.29 15.31 -44.36
CA PRO A 276 -23.49 16.13 -44.61
C PRO A 276 -24.35 15.62 -45.77
N ASP A 277 -23.78 14.89 -46.74
CA ASP A 277 -24.52 14.30 -47.86
C ASP A 277 -25.47 13.17 -47.44
N MET A 278 -25.20 12.53 -46.28
CA MET A 278 -26.04 11.47 -45.72
C MET A 278 -27.22 12.01 -44.90
N VAL A 279 -27.28 13.33 -44.68
CA VAL A 279 -28.28 13.98 -43.84
C VAL A 279 -29.47 14.42 -44.69
N PRO A 280 -30.71 14.01 -44.38
CA PRO A 280 -31.91 14.45 -45.10
C PRO A 280 -32.12 15.97 -45.05
N ASP A 281 -32.65 16.56 -46.13
CA ASP A 281 -32.87 18.01 -46.22
C ASP A 281 -33.77 18.55 -45.10
N THR A 282 -34.77 17.77 -44.67
CA THR A 282 -35.65 18.14 -43.54
C THR A 282 -34.90 18.27 -42.21
N ALA A 283 -33.85 17.48 -42.00
CA ALA A 283 -32.99 17.56 -40.84
C ALA A 283 -32.01 18.74 -40.96
N LYS A 284 -31.49 19.02 -42.16
CA LYS A 284 -30.67 20.22 -42.46
C LYS A 284 -31.45 21.51 -42.20
N GLU A 285 -32.68 21.61 -42.70
CA GLU A 285 -33.57 22.73 -42.44
C GLU A 285 -33.87 22.88 -40.94
N THR A 286 -34.10 21.77 -40.22
CA THR A 286 -34.31 21.81 -38.76
C THR A 286 -33.06 22.31 -38.03
N CYS A 287 -31.86 21.96 -38.51
CA CYS A 287 -30.59 22.43 -37.99
C CYS A 287 -30.38 23.93 -38.24
N LEU A 288 -30.57 24.39 -39.49
CA LEU A 288 -30.51 25.81 -39.85
C LEU A 288 -31.49 26.66 -39.03
N ASN A 289 -32.71 26.15 -38.80
CA ASN A 289 -33.70 26.81 -37.94
C ASN A 289 -33.22 27.03 -36.49
N TRP A 290 -32.36 26.16 -35.95
CA TRP A 290 -31.73 26.40 -34.65
C TRP A 290 -30.72 27.54 -34.72
N PHE A 291 -29.86 27.55 -35.74
CA PHE A 291 -28.87 28.63 -35.92
C PHE A 291 -29.53 29.98 -36.19
N TYR A 292 -30.62 30.06 -36.97
CA TYR A 292 -31.37 31.31 -37.15
C TYR A 292 -31.99 31.83 -35.84
N LYS A 293 -32.44 30.93 -34.96
CA LYS A 293 -32.96 31.30 -33.62
C LYS A 293 -31.86 31.74 -32.67
N ILE A 294 -30.64 31.25 -32.83
CA ILE A 294 -29.49 31.69 -32.04
C ILE A 294 -29.00 33.04 -32.57
N ALA A 295 -28.92 33.22 -33.89
CA ALA A 295 -28.52 34.46 -34.53
C ALA A 295 -29.45 35.64 -34.17
N SER A 296 -30.73 35.39 -33.88
CA SER A 296 -31.69 36.42 -33.45
C SER A 296 -31.55 36.86 -31.98
N ILE A 297 -30.67 36.23 -31.20
CA ILE A 297 -30.35 36.68 -29.84
C ILE A 297 -29.59 38.01 -29.94
N ARG A 298 -30.13 39.07 -29.32
CA ARG A 298 -29.59 40.44 -29.40
C ARG A 298 -28.29 40.63 -28.62
N GLU A 299 -28.17 40.00 -27.46
CA GLU A 299 -27.01 40.13 -26.57
C GLU A 299 -25.85 39.24 -27.07
N LEU A 300 -24.64 39.80 -27.13
CA LEU A 300 -23.48 39.11 -27.70
C LEU A 300 -23.06 37.88 -26.88
N VAL A 301 -22.92 38.02 -25.56
CA VAL A 301 -22.41 36.94 -24.68
C VAL A 301 -23.31 35.70 -24.70
N PRO A 302 -24.64 35.82 -24.47
CA PRO A 302 -25.52 34.65 -24.54
C PRO A 302 -25.57 34.03 -25.92
N ARG A 303 -25.52 34.85 -26.98
CA ARG A 303 -25.49 34.36 -28.36
C ARG A 303 -24.26 33.49 -28.58
N LEU A 304 -23.06 33.98 -28.26
CA LEU A 304 -21.81 33.23 -28.44
C LEU A 304 -21.82 31.91 -27.67
N TYR A 305 -22.15 31.91 -26.39
CA TYR A 305 -22.16 30.71 -25.57
C TYR A 305 -23.13 29.64 -26.09
N VAL A 306 -24.36 30.03 -26.45
CA VAL A 306 -25.36 29.09 -26.98
C VAL A 306 -24.96 28.59 -28.37
N GLU A 307 -24.35 29.43 -29.21
CA GLU A 307 -23.85 29.03 -30.52
C GLU A 307 -22.67 28.05 -30.42
N ILE A 308 -21.73 28.29 -29.49
CA ILE A 308 -20.61 27.39 -29.20
C ILE A 308 -21.12 26.04 -28.69
N ALA A 309 -22.12 26.02 -27.81
CA ALA A 309 -22.71 24.78 -27.31
C ALA A 309 -23.31 23.90 -28.43
N LEU A 310 -23.76 24.52 -29.52
CA LEU A 310 -24.30 23.84 -30.69
C LEU A 310 -23.27 23.61 -31.79
N LEU A 311 -21.99 23.89 -31.56
CA LEU A 311 -20.95 23.83 -32.60
C LEU A 311 -20.88 22.47 -33.30
N ASN A 312 -21.02 21.36 -32.57
CA ASN A 312 -21.05 20.01 -33.14
C ASN A 312 -22.20 19.80 -34.13
N SER A 313 -23.28 20.59 -34.02
CA SER A 313 -24.43 20.51 -34.92
C SER A 313 -24.15 21.08 -36.31
N TYR A 314 -23.08 21.85 -36.53
CA TYR A 314 -22.68 22.27 -37.89
C TYR A 314 -22.35 21.09 -38.81
N ARG A 315 -21.98 19.93 -38.24
CA ARG A 315 -21.74 18.69 -38.99
C ARG A 315 -22.93 18.22 -39.82
N PHE A 316 -24.16 18.62 -39.46
CA PHE A 316 -25.36 18.29 -40.22
C PHE A 316 -25.52 19.13 -41.50
N ILE A 317 -24.89 20.30 -41.57
CA ILE A 317 -25.08 21.27 -42.68
C ILE A 317 -23.96 21.12 -43.71
N SER A 318 -22.70 21.23 -43.29
CA SER A 318 -21.53 21.23 -44.18
C SER A 318 -20.26 20.77 -43.46
N THR A 319 -19.28 20.27 -44.21
CA THR A 319 -17.97 19.88 -43.67
C THR A 319 -17.08 21.07 -43.32
N ASN A 320 -17.23 22.21 -44.02
CA ASN A 320 -16.31 23.36 -43.90
C ASN A 320 -16.88 24.49 -43.02
N GLU A 321 -18.19 24.60 -42.90
CA GLU A 321 -18.85 25.69 -42.16
C GLU A 321 -18.49 25.70 -40.66
N CYS A 322 -18.12 24.57 -40.08
CA CYS A 322 -17.65 24.49 -38.70
C CYS A 322 -16.34 25.29 -38.50
N CYS A 323 -15.39 25.16 -39.43
CA CYS A 323 -14.10 25.86 -39.35
C CYS A 323 -14.28 27.38 -39.56
N GLU A 324 -15.10 27.77 -40.55
CA GLU A 324 -15.41 29.18 -40.80
C GLU A 324 -16.17 29.82 -39.63
N SER A 325 -17.10 29.09 -39.03
CA SER A 325 -17.83 29.54 -37.84
C SER A 325 -16.93 29.67 -36.63
N LEU A 326 -15.98 28.75 -36.41
CA LEU A 326 -14.96 28.84 -35.36
C LEU A 326 -14.09 30.09 -35.50
N GLN A 327 -13.64 30.40 -36.72
CA GLN A 327 -12.85 31.60 -36.97
C GLN A 327 -13.69 32.87 -36.72
N ARG A 328 -14.93 32.91 -37.24
CA ARG A 328 -15.86 34.03 -36.99
C ARG A 328 -16.10 34.22 -35.49
N MET A 329 -16.35 33.15 -34.73
CA MET A 329 -16.55 33.24 -33.29
C MET A 329 -15.31 33.76 -32.59
N THR A 330 -14.12 33.31 -33.00
CA THR A 330 -12.83 33.82 -32.49
C THR A 330 -12.69 35.33 -32.68
N ASP A 331 -13.10 35.84 -33.85
CA ASP A 331 -13.09 37.28 -34.15
C ASP A 331 -14.16 38.02 -33.33
N MET A 332 -15.35 37.45 -33.17
CA MET A 332 -16.45 38.04 -32.39
C MET A 332 -16.12 38.20 -30.89
N VAL A 333 -15.23 37.38 -30.33
CA VAL A 333 -14.81 37.52 -28.91
C VAL A 333 -14.13 38.86 -28.65
N HIS A 334 -13.48 39.49 -29.63
CA HIS A 334 -12.88 40.83 -29.48
C HIS A 334 -13.93 41.91 -29.18
N GLY A 335 -15.21 41.65 -29.47
CA GLY A 335 -16.32 42.54 -29.12
C GLY A 335 -16.70 42.55 -27.64
N ILE A 336 -16.10 41.69 -26.80
CA ILE A 336 -16.38 41.61 -25.36
C ILE A 336 -15.44 42.54 -24.60
N GLY A 337 -16.00 43.59 -23.99
CA GLY A 337 -15.20 44.61 -23.28
C GLY A 337 -14.62 44.16 -21.93
N ASN A 338 -15.18 43.13 -21.28
CA ASN A 338 -14.65 42.62 -20.01
C ASN A 338 -13.59 41.52 -20.30
N PRO A 339 -12.32 41.73 -19.92
CA PRO A 339 -11.23 40.79 -20.25
C PRO A 339 -11.39 39.40 -19.62
N LEU A 340 -11.99 39.31 -18.43
CA LEU A 340 -12.25 38.03 -17.76
C LEU A 340 -13.30 37.23 -18.51
N VAL A 341 -14.44 37.86 -18.84
CA VAL A 341 -15.52 37.23 -19.62
C VAL A 341 -15.01 36.81 -20.99
N ALA A 342 -14.24 37.67 -21.67
CA ALA A 342 -13.67 37.38 -22.97
C ALA A 342 -12.80 36.12 -22.93
N LEU A 343 -11.88 36.00 -21.97
CA LEU A 343 -11.01 34.83 -21.84
C LEU A 343 -11.80 33.53 -21.61
N TYR A 344 -12.79 33.54 -20.73
CA TYR A 344 -13.59 32.35 -20.45
C TYR A 344 -14.45 31.93 -21.64
N VAL A 345 -14.93 32.88 -22.47
CA VAL A 345 -15.54 32.55 -23.76
C VAL A 345 -14.52 31.87 -24.69
N ARG A 346 -13.28 32.38 -24.77
CA ARG A 346 -12.20 31.72 -25.55
C ARG A 346 -11.93 30.31 -25.04
N CYS A 347 -11.93 30.11 -23.73
CA CYS A 347 -11.74 28.79 -23.12
C CYS A 347 -12.85 27.82 -23.50
N TYR A 348 -14.11 28.25 -23.44
CA TYR A 348 -15.25 27.42 -23.86
C TYR A 348 -15.19 27.08 -25.36
N LEU A 349 -14.87 28.08 -26.19
CA LEU A 349 -14.67 27.89 -27.63
C LEU A 349 -13.56 26.89 -27.94
N CYS A 350 -12.41 26.99 -27.26
CA CYS A 350 -11.31 26.03 -27.40
C CYS A 350 -11.74 24.62 -26.97
N ARG A 351 -12.42 24.50 -25.83
CA ARG A 351 -12.86 23.20 -25.29
C ARG A 351 -13.84 22.49 -26.21
N ILE A 352 -14.86 23.18 -26.72
CA ILE A 352 -15.82 22.58 -27.65
C ILE A 352 -15.21 22.42 -29.05
N GLY A 353 -14.34 23.33 -29.48
CA GLY A 353 -13.66 23.23 -30.78
C GLY A 353 -12.79 21.97 -30.89
N ILE A 354 -12.07 21.60 -29.83
CA ILE A 354 -11.23 20.40 -29.78
C ILE A 354 -12.07 19.11 -29.87
N THR A 355 -13.27 19.09 -29.27
CA THR A 355 -14.14 17.89 -29.30
C THR A 355 -14.84 17.69 -30.64
N VAL A 356 -14.99 18.76 -31.43
CA VAL A 356 -15.70 18.74 -32.71
C VAL A 356 -14.77 18.49 -33.89
N LEU A 357 -13.55 19.03 -33.87
CA LEU A 357 -12.59 18.93 -34.98
C LEU A 357 -11.74 17.67 -34.89
N LYS A 358 -11.38 17.12 -36.05
CA LYS A 358 -10.61 15.86 -36.16
C LYS A 358 -9.25 16.02 -36.81
N LYS A 359 -9.03 17.04 -37.64
CA LYS A 359 -7.78 17.21 -38.42
C LYS A 359 -6.86 18.24 -37.80
N LYS A 360 -5.56 17.93 -37.75
CA LYS A 360 -4.53 18.83 -37.21
C LYS A 360 -4.52 20.22 -37.88
N SER A 361 -4.79 20.28 -39.19
CA SER A 361 -4.81 21.52 -39.98
C SER A 361 -5.93 22.50 -39.60
N GLU A 362 -6.96 22.03 -38.89
CA GLU A 362 -8.15 22.80 -38.56
C GLU A 362 -8.04 23.49 -37.18
N PHE A 363 -6.99 23.22 -36.40
CA PHE A 363 -6.79 23.79 -35.05
C PHE A 363 -6.13 25.19 -35.02
N GLY A 364 -6.01 25.88 -36.15
CA GLY A 364 -5.42 27.23 -36.21
C GLY A 364 -6.12 28.25 -35.29
N PHE A 365 -7.41 28.05 -35.01
CA PHE A 365 -8.19 28.90 -34.10
C PHE A 365 -7.69 28.86 -32.64
N LEU A 366 -7.04 27.78 -32.18
CA LEU A 366 -6.48 27.71 -30.83
C LEU A 366 -5.40 28.76 -30.64
N LEU A 367 -4.47 28.84 -31.59
CA LEU A 367 -3.41 29.84 -31.60
C LEU A 367 -3.98 31.24 -31.75
N ALA A 368 -4.99 31.43 -32.59
CA ALA A 368 -5.68 32.71 -32.76
C ALA A 368 -6.37 33.20 -31.47
N ASN A 369 -6.94 32.29 -30.67
CA ASN A 369 -7.53 32.64 -29.38
C ASN A 369 -6.48 33.00 -28.33
N PHE A 370 -5.36 32.30 -28.29
CA PHE A 370 -4.27 32.64 -27.38
C PHE A 370 -3.60 33.97 -27.74
N THR A 371 -3.26 34.16 -29.02
CA THR A 371 -2.67 35.42 -29.53
C THR A 371 -3.64 36.59 -29.37
N GLY A 372 -4.93 36.41 -29.66
CA GLY A 372 -5.95 37.45 -29.44
C GLY A 372 -6.16 37.81 -27.96
N PHE A 373 -5.82 36.92 -27.02
CA PHE A 373 -5.71 37.29 -25.59
C PHE A 373 -4.46 38.14 -25.33
N LEU A 374 -3.30 37.75 -25.87
CA LEU A 374 -2.05 38.50 -25.72
C LEU A 374 -2.17 39.93 -26.27
N ASP A 375 -2.83 40.11 -27.41
CA ASP A 375 -3.09 41.42 -28.01
C ASP A 375 -3.93 42.33 -27.08
N SER A 376 -4.83 41.73 -26.30
CA SER A 376 -5.71 42.42 -25.35
C SER A 376 -5.16 42.44 -23.92
N TYR A 377 -3.94 41.95 -23.68
CA TYR A 377 -3.39 41.72 -22.34
C TYR A 377 -3.31 42.99 -21.49
N GLN A 378 -2.96 44.12 -22.11
CA GLN A 378 -2.86 45.40 -21.42
C GLN A 378 -4.21 45.88 -20.85
N HIS A 379 -5.34 45.37 -21.34
CA HIS A 379 -6.67 45.73 -20.82
C HIS A 379 -6.93 45.22 -19.40
N LEU A 380 -6.20 44.18 -18.95
CA LEU A 380 -6.27 43.66 -17.57
C LEU A 380 -5.84 44.72 -16.56
N PHE A 381 -4.99 45.66 -16.97
CA PHE A 381 -4.45 46.74 -16.13
C PHE A 381 -5.13 48.09 -16.38
N SER A 382 -6.25 48.10 -17.10
CA SER A 382 -6.99 49.31 -17.46
C SER A 382 -7.60 50.01 -16.24
N ARG A 383 -7.90 51.31 -16.37
CA ARG A 383 -8.51 52.11 -15.28
C ARG A 383 -9.90 51.59 -14.87
N GLY A 384 -10.68 51.05 -15.81
CA GLY A 384 -12.00 50.47 -15.52
C GLY A 384 -11.91 49.30 -14.56
N VAL A 385 -10.98 48.36 -14.84
CA VAL A 385 -10.73 47.21 -13.97
C VAL A 385 -10.26 47.64 -12.59
N LYS A 386 -9.36 48.62 -12.48
CA LYS A 386 -8.91 49.14 -11.18
C LYS A 386 -10.06 49.68 -10.33
N ASN A 387 -10.98 50.44 -10.94
CA ASN A 387 -12.15 50.95 -10.25
C ASN A 387 -13.09 49.83 -9.78
N ASP A 388 -13.23 48.75 -10.56
CA ASP A 388 -14.06 47.61 -10.19
C ASP A 388 -13.42 46.78 -9.06
N LEU A 389 -12.09 46.65 -9.04
CA LEU A 389 -11.35 46.01 -7.96
C LEU A 389 -11.47 46.79 -6.64
N GLU A 390 -11.40 48.13 -6.69
CA GLU A 390 -11.63 48.99 -5.54
C GLU A 390 -13.06 48.85 -4.99
N ARG A 391 -14.06 48.77 -5.86
CA ARG A 391 -15.47 48.55 -5.44
C ARG A 391 -15.67 47.21 -4.75
N GLN A 392 -14.99 46.16 -5.22
CA GLN A 392 -15.13 44.79 -4.70
C GLN A 392 -14.09 44.43 -3.64
N ASN A 393 -13.28 45.39 -3.15
CA ASN A 393 -12.19 45.17 -2.18
C ASN A 393 -11.24 44.01 -2.57
N MET A 394 -10.95 43.87 -3.87
CA MET A 394 -10.12 42.77 -4.38
C MET A 394 -8.69 43.25 -4.70
N GLN A 395 -7.69 42.49 -4.27
CA GLN A 395 -6.30 42.76 -4.67
C GLN A 395 -6.06 42.37 -6.13
N LEU A 396 -5.20 43.12 -6.81
CA LEU A 396 -4.84 42.87 -8.20
C LEU A 396 -4.21 41.48 -8.40
N SER A 397 -3.39 41.01 -7.46
CA SER A 397 -2.81 39.66 -7.48
C SER A 397 -3.90 38.58 -7.52
N GLY A 398 -4.92 38.69 -6.66
CA GLY A 398 -6.08 37.80 -6.64
C GLY A 398 -6.83 37.83 -7.96
N TYR A 399 -7.08 39.02 -8.52
CA TYR A 399 -7.76 39.18 -9.80
C TYR A 399 -7.03 38.49 -10.96
N ILE A 400 -5.72 38.66 -11.04
CA ILE A 400 -4.88 38.07 -12.07
C ILE A 400 -4.93 36.52 -11.99
N THR A 401 -4.98 35.93 -10.80
CA THR A 401 -5.09 34.47 -10.65
C THR A 401 -6.41 33.88 -11.17
N LEU A 402 -7.48 34.69 -11.29
CA LEU A 402 -8.75 34.23 -11.88
C LEU A 402 -8.62 33.85 -13.35
N TYR A 403 -7.59 34.32 -14.04
CA TYR A 403 -7.34 34.02 -15.45
C TYR A 403 -6.63 32.68 -15.65
N THR A 404 -5.91 32.21 -14.63
CA THR A 404 -5.04 31.02 -14.70
C THR A 404 -5.77 29.76 -15.20
N PRO A 405 -6.97 29.37 -14.70
CA PRO A 405 -7.61 28.12 -15.13
C PRO A 405 -7.95 28.09 -16.62
N ALA A 406 -8.40 29.22 -17.17
CA ALA A 406 -8.77 29.34 -18.58
C ALA A 406 -7.53 29.46 -19.48
N LEU A 407 -6.51 30.20 -19.04
CA LEU A 407 -5.26 30.34 -19.79
C LEU A 407 -4.47 29.04 -19.86
N ASP A 408 -4.37 28.31 -18.76
CA ASP A 408 -3.64 27.04 -18.71
C ASP A 408 -4.29 26.03 -19.66
N PHE A 409 -5.63 25.96 -19.70
CA PHE A 409 -6.34 25.09 -20.64
C PHE A 409 -6.08 25.48 -22.10
N ILE A 410 -6.17 26.77 -22.43
CA ILE A 410 -5.95 27.26 -23.80
C ILE A 410 -4.51 27.00 -24.24
N LEU A 411 -3.53 27.32 -23.40
CA LEU A 411 -2.12 27.15 -23.76
C LEU A 411 -1.73 25.69 -23.89
N GLU A 412 -2.21 24.81 -23.00
CA GLU A 412 -1.98 23.38 -23.12
C GLU A 412 -2.57 22.81 -24.42
N ALA A 413 -3.78 23.24 -24.80
CA ALA A 413 -4.36 22.89 -26.10
C ALA A 413 -3.53 23.42 -27.29
N VAL A 414 -2.99 24.64 -27.20
CA VAL A 414 -2.11 25.20 -28.22
C VAL A 414 -0.82 24.38 -28.34
N ASN A 415 -0.25 23.95 -27.22
CA ASN A 415 1.00 23.16 -27.19
C ASN A 415 0.86 21.76 -27.80
N CYS A 416 -0.34 21.18 -27.85
CA CYS A 416 -0.59 19.94 -28.59
C CYS A 416 -0.51 20.13 -30.13
N VAL A 417 -0.72 21.35 -30.62
CA VAL A 417 -0.82 21.65 -32.05
C VAL A 417 0.44 22.30 -32.61
N VAL A 418 1.02 23.23 -31.85
CA VAL A 418 2.16 24.05 -32.27
C VAL A 418 3.49 23.37 -31.96
N ASN A 419 4.48 23.52 -32.86
CA ASN A 419 5.82 22.99 -32.68
C ASN A 419 6.62 23.81 -31.65
N GLU A 420 7.62 23.15 -31.06
CA GLU A 420 8.49 23.66 -29.98
C GLU A 420 9.20 24.99 -30.28
N SER A 421 9.33 25.37 -31.56
CA SER A 421 9.92 26.63 -32.02
C SER A 421 9.11 27.88 -31.66
N TYR A 422 7.90 27.75 -31.12
CA TYR A 422 7.06 28.88 -30.74
C TYR A 422 7.38 29.48 -29.36
N LEU A 423 8.03 28.72 -28.47
CA LEU A 423 8.40 29.20 -27.13
C LEU A 423 9.27 30.48 -27.13
N PRO A 424 10.36 30.59 -27.93
CA PRO A 424 11.14 31.83 -28.03
C PRO A 424 10.31 33.07 -28.44
N ASN A 425 9.33 32.87 -29.33
CA ASN A 425 8.45 33.96 -29.77
C ASN A 425 7.56 34.42 -28.62
N LEU A 426 7.00 33.49 -27.84
CA LEU A 426 6.22 33.81 -26.64
C LEU A 426 7.04 34.50 -25.57
N LEU A 427 8.28 34.07 -25.33
CA LEU A 427 9.18 34.75 -24.38
C LEU A 427 9.53 36.17 -24.84
N THR A 428 9.65 36.40 -26.16
CA THR A 428 9.85 37.74 -26.71
C THR A 428 8.61 38.63 -26.48
N ILE A 429 7.41 38.11 -26.69
CA ILE A 429 6.15 38.81 -26.39
C ILE A 429 6.01 39.08 -24.88
N CYS A 430 6.45 38.15 -24.04
CA CYS A 430 6.50 38.29 -22.59
C CYS A 430 7.36 39.49 -22.17
N ARG A 431 8.57 39.63 -22.76
CA ARG A 431 9.48 40.76 -22.50
C ARG A 431 8.93 42.12 -22.97
N GLN A 432 8.12 42.14 -24.03
CA GLN A 432 7.54 43.38 -24.57
C GLN A 432 6.41 43.93 -23.70
N ASN A 433 5.75 43.07 -22.91
CA ASN A 433 4.63 43.45 -22.06
C ASN A 433 5.08 43.86 -20.65
N LYS A 434 4.59 45.02 -20.18
CA LYS A 434 4.70 45.39 -18.76
C LYS A 434 3.79 44.48 -17.92
N ASN A 435 4.24 44.04 -16.74
CA ASN A 435 3.55 43.06 -15.87
C ASN A 435 3.34 41.68 -16.50
N SER A 436 4.42 41.02 -16.91
CA SER A 436 4.39 39.75 -17.64
C SER A 436 4.22 38.49 -16.77
N SER A 437 4.10 38.64 -15.44
CA SER A 437 4.04 37.54 -14.47
C SER A 437 2.96 36.49 -14.75
N LEU A 438 1.78 36.90 -15.24
CA LEU A 438 0.69 35.96 -15.55
C LEU A 438 1.05 35.10 -16.77
N ILE A 439 1.52 35.74 -17.83
CA ILE A 439 1.95 35.07 -19.06
C ILE A 439 3.11 34.11 -18.74
N LEU A 440 4.07 34.58 -17.93
CA LEU A 440 5.23 33.78 -17.52
C LEU A 440 4.79 32.54 -16.73
N ASN A 441 3.88 32.70 -15.76
CA ASN A 441 3.33 31.57 -15.01
C ASN A 441 2.58 30.58 -15.91
N THR A 442 1.74 31.06 -16.82
CA THR A 442 1.01 30.21 -17.76
C THR A 442 1.98 29.47 -18.69
N ILE A 443 3.05 30.11 -19.17
CA ILE A 443 4.09 29.44 -19.97
C ILE A 443 4.75 28.32 -19.17
N MET A 444 5.13 28.58 -17.91
CA MET A 444 5.75 27.56 -17.05
C MET A 444 4.80 26.39 -16.76
N SER A 445 3.51 26.65 -16.53
CA SER A 445 2.52 25.58 -16.29
C SER A 445 2.15 24.80 -17.55
N GLY A 446 2.14 25.45 -18.72
CA GLY A 446 1.59 24.87 -19.96
C GLY A 446 2.60 24.15 -20.85
N PHE A 447 3.88 24.55 -20.85
CA PHE A 447 4.92 23.91 -21.67
C PHE A 447 5.50 22.66 -20.97
N LYS A 448 6.09 21.75 -21.75
CA LYS A 448 6.75 20.58 -21.16
C LYS A 448 7.90 21.03 -20.24
N PRO A 449 8.05 20.44 -19.04
CA PRO A 449 9.09 20.82 -18.08
C PRO A 449 10.51 20.84 -18.63
N ALA A 450 10.85 19.94 -19.57
CA ALA A 450 12.17 19.87 -20.18
C ALA A 450 12.61 21.17 -20.88
N TYR A 451 11.70 21.88 -21.55
CA TYR A 451 12.05 23.14 -22.24
C TYR A 451 12.23 24.30 -21.26
N ILE A 452 11.53 24.25 -20.13
CA ILE A 452 11.64 25.24 -19.07
C ILE A 452 12.96 25.03 -18.33
N ALA A 453 13.28 23.78 -18.01
CA ALA A 453 14.52 23.39 -17.34
C ALA A 453 15.77 23.82 -18.11
N ASP A 454 15.81 23.60 -19.43
CA ASP A 454 16.95 24.00 -20.30
C ASP A 454 17.19 25.52 -20.31
N ARG A 455 16.14 26.31 -20.09
CA ARG A 455 16.18 27.79 -20.11
C ARG A 455 15.94 28.43 -18.75
N THR A 456 16.18 27.69 -17.67
CA THR A 456 15.87 28.14 -16.29
C THR A 456 16.46 29.52 -15.99
N MET A 457 17.70 29.80 -16.40
CA MET A 457 18.33 31.11 -16.23
C MET A 457 17.55 32.24 -16.92
N GLU A 458 17.06 32.01 -18.14
CA GLU A 458 16.25 32.98 -18.88
C GLU A 458 14.94 33.29 -18.14
N PHE A 459 14.32 32.26 -17.54
CA PHE A 459 13.12 32.43 -16.71
C PHE A 459 13.42 33.18 -15.42
N LEU A 460 14.56 32.94 -14.76
CA LEU A 460 14.95 33.67 -13.55
C LEU A 460 15.17 35.17 -13.81
N ASP A 461 15.85 35.51 -14.92
CA ASP A 461 16.02 36.91 -15.34
C ASP A 461 14.66 37.59 -15.56
N MET A 462 13.73 36.89 -16.24
CA MET A 462 12.37 37.40 -16.47
C MET A 462 11.55 37.52 -15.19
N ILE A 463 11.74 36.61 -14.21
CA ILE A 463 11.09 36.69 -12.90
C ILE A 463 11.61 37.92 -12.14
N ASN A 464 12.90 38.23 -12.21
CA ASN A 464 13.49 39.41 -11.57
C ASN A 464 12.96 40.72 -12.17
N ASP A 465 12.67 40.74 -13.47
CA ASP A 465 12.11 41.90 -14.17
C ASP A 465 10.60 42.10 -13.95
N CYS A 466 9.90 41.13 -13.34
CA CYS A 466 8.46 41.23 -13.05
C CYS A 466 8.19 42.15 -11.85
N SER A 467 7.36 43.17 -12.03
CA SER A 467 6.89 44.04 -10.95
C SER A 467 5.79 43.42 -10.08
N ASP A 468 5.70 43.85 -8.81
CA ASP A 468 4.82 43.34 -7.73
C ASP A 468 3.30 43.38 -8.00
N GLY A 469 2.85 43.88 -9.15
CA GLY A 469 1.44 44.06 -9.47
C GLY A 469 0.71 42.81 -9.99
N GLY A 470 1.38 41.68 -10.16
CA GLY A 470 0.85 40.51 -10.86
C GLY A 470 0.76 39.22 -10.02
N VAL A 471 1.19 38.10 -10.60
CA VAL A 471 1.31 36.82 -9.88
C VAL A 471 2.43 36.95 -8.85
N PRO A 472 2.21 36.60 -7.57
CA PRO A 472 3.23 36.75 -6.53
C PRO A 472 4.52 35.98 -6.85
N LEU A 473 5.66 36.52 -6.43
CA LEU A 473 6.98 35.95 -6.68
C LEU A 473 7.09 34.50 -6.19
N HIS A 474 6.59 34.20 -4.99
CA HIS A 474 6.62 32.84 -4.43
C HIS A 474 5.88 31.84 -5.33
N VAL A 475 4.77 32.24 -5.98
CA VAL A 475 4.03 31.36 -6.91
C VAL A 475 4.87 31.09 -8.16
N LEU A 476 5.55 32.10 -8.70
CA LEU A 476 6.42 31.93 -9.88
C LEU A 476 7.59 30.99 -9.58
N LEU A 477 8.28 31.20 -8.45
CA LEU A 477 9.37 30.33 -8.02
C LEU A 477 8.89 28.90 -7.73
N ARG A 478 7.68 28.76 -7.16
CA ARG A 478 7.06 27.47 -6.93
C ARG A 478 6.78 26.72 -8.24
N THR A 479 6.17 27.38 -9.23
CA THR A 479 5.88 26.79 -10.54
C THR A 479 7.16 26.40 -11.27
N LEU A 480 8.21 27.23 -11.21
CA LEU A 480 9.52 26.92 -11.77
C LEU A 480 10.14 25.69 -11.09
N GLY A 481 10.08 25.63 -9.76
CA GLY A 481 10.56 24.51 -8.96
C GLY A 481 9.86 23.20 -9.33
N LEU A 482 8.54 23.22 -9.57
CA LEU A 482 7.80 22.04 -10.04
C LEU A 482 8.32 21.53 -11.39
N CYS A 483 8.65 22.43 -12.31
CA CYS A 483 9.20 22.05 -13.62
C CYS A 483 10.58 21.40 -13.48
N ILE A 484 11.45 22.00 -12.66
CA ILE A 484 12.82 21.53 -12.43
C ILE A 484 12.87 20.19 -11.70
N THR A 485 11.92 19.98 -10.79
CA THR A 485 11.80 18.72 -10.05
C THR A 485 11.45 17.56 -10.99
N VAL A 486 10.72 17.82 -12.07
CA VAL A 486 10.38 16.80 -13.08
C VAL A 486 11.54 16.59 -14.06
N CYS A 487 12.22 17.67 -14.46
CA CYS A 487 13.35 17.61 -15.39
C CYS A 487 14.46 18.56 -14.95
N PRO A 488 15.68 18.07 -14.71
CA PRO A 488 16.72 18.90 -14.14
C PRO A 488 17.33 19.86 -15.17
N PRO A 489 17.71 21.09 -14.75
CA PRO A 489 18.44 22.02 -15.59
C PRO A 489 19.88 21.52 -15.89
N PRO A 490 20.56 22.14 -16.88
CA PRO A 490 21.93 21.83 -17.24
C PRO A 490 22.88 21.85 -16.03
N ALA A 491 23.75 20.84 -15.92
CA ALA A 491 24.59 20.63 -14.73
C ALA A 491 25.43 21.85 -14.34
N ASP A 492 25.97 22.55 -15.34
CA ASP A 492 26.84 23.72 -15.15
C ASP A 492 26.12 24.91 -14.52
N GLN A 493 24.79 25.01 -14.69
CA GLN A 493 23.98 26.13 -14.21
C GLN A 493 23.32 25.85 -12.84
N ARG A 494 23.27 24.60 -12.37
CA ARG A 494 22.50 24.20 -11.18
C ARG A 494 22.84 25.02 -9.94
N ARG A 495 24.14 25.22 -9.68
CA ARG A 495 24.60 25.94 -8.49
C ARG A 495 24.25 27.42 -8.54
N GLU A 496 24.34 28.04 -9.70
CA GLU A 496 23.96 29.44 -9.89
C GLU A 496 22.45 29.62 -9.71
N ILE A 497 21.65 28.73 -10.30
CA ILE A 497 20.19 28.67 -10.14
C ILE A 497 19.81 28.56 -8.66
N LEU A 498 20.43 27.64 -7.91
CA LEU A 498 20.14 27.47 -6.49
C LEU A 498 20.46 28.74 -5.69
N ASN A 499 21.61 29.38 -5.92
CA ASN A 499 21.99 30.59 -5.19
C ASN A 499 21.02 31.75 -5.45
N ILE A 500 20.60 31.95 -6.69
CA ILE A 500 19.65 33.01 -7.07
C ILE A 500 18.29 32.72 -6.44
N VAL A 501 17.76 31.52 -6.66
CA VAL A 501 16.43 31.12 -6.18
C VAL A 501 16.36 31.11 -4.66
N TRP A 502 17.34 30.50 -4.00
CA TRP A 502 17.36 30.43 -2.54
C TRP A 502 17.56 31.81 -1.93
N GLY A 503 18.33 32.69 -2.57
CA GLY A 503 18.43 34.10 -2.18
C GLY A 503 17.08 34.82 -2.18
N TYR A 504 16.20 34.54 -3.16
CA TYR A 504 14.83 35.04 -3.14
C TYR A 504 13.97 34.37 -2.06
N ILE A 505 14.07 33.04 -1.93
CA ILE A 505 13.28 32.27 -0.95
C ILE A 505 13.58 32.75 0.49
N SER A 506 14.85 32.86 0.87
CA SER A 506 15.27 33.35 2.20
C SER A 506 14.91 34.82 2.47
N SER A 507 14.47 35.57 1.46
CA SER A 507 14.02 36.96 1.64
C SER A 507 12.55 37.08 2.04
N PHE A 508 11.78 35.99 1.97
CA PHE A 508 10.36 35.99 2.29
C PHE A 508 10.10 36.11 3.80
N THR A 509 9.38 37.16 4.19
CA THR A 509 9.04 37.41 5.60
C THR A 509 7.81 36.62 6.09
N LYS A 510 6.95 36.17 5.17
CA LYS A 510 5.75 35.39 5.50
C LYS A 510 6.04 33.89 5.42
N PRO A 511 5.78 33.12 6.49
CA PRO A 511 6.00 31.68 6.51
C PRO A 511 5.27 30.92 5.39
N ASP A 512 4.02 31.28 5.10
CA ASP A 512 3.19 30.65 4.07
C ASP A 512 3.83 30.74 2.67
N GLU A 513 4.45 31.89 2.35
CA GLU A 513 5.10 32.14 1.06
C GLU A 513 6.44 31.41 0.97
N TYR A 514 7.19 31.37 2.09
CA TYR A 514 8.46 30.67 2.21
C TYR A 514 8.28 29.15 2.06
N ILE A 515 7.42 28.53 2.87
CA ILE A 515 7.26 27.08 2.90
C ILE A 515 6.71 26.54 1.58
N ALA A 516 5.81 27.27 0.92
CA ALA A 516 5.28 26.90 -0.39
C ALA A 516 6.37 26.76 -1.47
N CYS A 517 7.48 27.49 -1.33
CA CYS A 517 8.66 27.35 -2.20
C CYS A 517 9.62 26.29 -1.68
N ALA A 518 9.98 26.35 -0.40
CA ALA A 518 10.96 25.46 0.22
C ALA A 518 10.56 23.98 0.09
N GLU A 519 9.26 23.68 0.23
CA GLU A 519 8.71 22.32 0.11
C GLU A 519 8.99 21.68 -1.26
N ILE A 520 9.04 22.47 -2.34
CA ILE A 520 9.32 21.98 -3.69
C ILE A 520 10.81 22.00 -3.99
N TRP A 521 11.49 23.09 -3.67
CA TRP A 521 12.90 23.26 -3.98
C TRP A 521 13.83 22.36 -3.17
N ILE A 522 13.41 21.89 -1.99
CA ILE A 522 14.19 20.93 -1.21
C ILE A 522 14.50 19.65 -2.02
N GLN A 523 13.59 19.22 -2.88
CA GLN A 523 13.82 18.02 -3.70
C GLN A 523 15.01 18.22 -4.65
N PHE A 524 15.07 19.38 -5.30
CA PHE A 524 16.19 19.76 -6.15
C PHE A 524 17.52 19.84 -5.39
N VAL A 525 17.48 20.32 -4.14
CA VAL A 525 18.67 20.37 -3.26
C VAL A 525 19.15 18.96 -2.92
N VAL A 526 18.25 18.08 -2.46
CA VAL A 526 18.59 16.72 -2.01
C VAL A 526 19.14 15.86 -3.15
N GLU A 527 18.61 16.01 -4.37
CA GLU A 527 18.96 15.17 -5.50
C GLU A 527 20.30 15.55 -6.16
N TYR A 528 20.66 16.84 -6.18
CA TYR A 528 21.79 17.33 -6.98
C TYR A 528 22.93 17.99 -6.20
N PHE A 529 22.75 18.25 -4.91
CA PHE A 529 23.73 18.99 -4.10
C PHE A 529 24.28 18.16 -2.93
N THR A 530 25.29 18.72 -2.27
CA THR A 530 25.98 18.05 -1.17
C THR A 530 25.24 18.25 0.16
N SER A 531 25.61 17.45 1.17
CA SER A 531 25.08 17.59 2.54
C SER A 531 25.27 18.99 3.12
N ARG A 532 26.28 19.76 2.69
CA ARG A 532 26.50 21.12 3.19
C ARG A 532 25.41 22.09 2.76
N GLU A 533 25.02 22.03 1.49
CA GLU A 533 23.96 22.89 0.93
C GLU A 533 22.61 22.52 1.56
N LEU A 534 22.34 21.22 1.72
CA LEU A 534 21.16 20.75 2.44
C LEU A 534 21.15 21.24 3.90
N ASN A 535 22.27 21.18 4.63
CA ASN A 535 22.33 21.66 6.02
C ASN A 535 22.02 23.17 6.12
N SER A 536 22.53 23.96 5.16
CA SER A 536 22.27 25.40 5.11
C SER A 536 20.78 25.69 4.88
N VAL A 537 20.16 24.96 3.96
CA VAL A 537 18.73 25.07 3.65
C VAL A 537 17.87 24.67 4.86
N LEU A 538 18.24 23.61 5.58
CA LEU A 538 17.55 23.20 6.81
C LEU A 538 17.70 24.24 7.93
N GLY A 539 18.86 24.88 8.04
CA GLY A 539 19.07 26.01 8.96
C GLY A 539 18.13 27.18 8.65
N ASP A 540 18.05 27.57 7.38
CA ASP A 540 17.17 28.63 6.90
C ASP A 540 15.68 28.29 7.13
N LEU A 541 15.30 27.02 6.94
CA LEU A 541 13.95 26.50 7.26
C LEU A 541 13.62 26.70 8.75
N ILE A 542 14.56 26.40 9.66
CA ILE A 542 14.35 26.61 11.09
C ILE A 542 14.17 28.10 11.39
N GLU A 543 15.03 28.96 10.83
CA GLU A 543 14.98 30.41 11.06
C GLU A 543 13.65 31.04 10.64
N HIS A 544 13.03 30.56 9.56
CA HIS A 544 11.76 31.08 9.05
C HIS A 544 10.51 30.48 9.73
N MET A 545 10.58 29.23 10.18
CA MET A 545 9.42 28.51 10.73
C MET A 545 9.29 28.64 12.25
N THR A 546 10.40 28.89 12.96
CA THR A 546 10.43 29.05 14.43
C THR A 546 9.72 30.31 14.95
N PRO A 547 9.87 31.50 14.32
CA PRO A 547 9.20 32.72 14.77
C PRO A 547 7.69 32.52 14.85
N ASN A 548 7.08 33.04 15.92
CA ASN A 548 5.63 32.93 16.18
C ASN A 548 5.07 31.50 16.18
N ARG A 549 5.91 30.45 16.29
CA ARG A 549 5.51 29.05 16.18
C ARG A 549 4.77 28.74 14.87
N SER A 550 5.14 29.39 13.77
CA SER A 550 4.48 29.24 12.47
C SER A 550 4.53 27.82 11.90
N PHE A 551 5.45 26.97 12.39
CA PHE A 551 5.48 25.53 12.11
C PHE A 551 4.18 24.80 12.48
N GLU A 552 3.41 25.25 13.48
CA GLU A 552 2.16 24.57 13.91
C GLU A 552 1.10 24.56 12.81
N ASN A 553 1.05 25.62 12.00
CA ASN A 553 0.08 25.72 10.90
C ASN A 553 0.53 24.95 9.64
N HIS A 554 1.79 24.51 9.59
CA HIS A 554 2.42 23.97 8.37
C HIS A 554 3.08 22.60 8.59
N TYR A 555 2.54 21.80 9.52
CA TYR A 555 3.09 20.47 9.80
C TYR A 555 3.04 19.54 8.59
N ASN A 556 2.03 19.68 7.73
CA ASN A 556 1.89 18.82 6.55
C ASN A 556 3.01 19.09 5.52
N GLU A 557 3.29 20.36 5.26
CA GLU A 557 4.35 20.81 4.37
C GLU A 557 5.73 20.39 4.92
N LEU A 558 5.97 20.58 6.21
CA LEU A 558 7.20 20.13 6.87
C LEU A 558 7.35 18.59 6.83
N LYS A 559 6.26 17.83 7.00
CA LYS A 559 6.26 16.37 6.84
C LYS A 559 6.63 15.98 5.42
N ILE A 560 6.13 16.69 4.40
CA ILE A 560 6.49 16.46 3.00
C ILE A 560 7.98 16.77 2.76
N VAL A 561 8.50 17.86 3.33
CA VAL A 561 9.93 18.21 3.29
C VAL A 561 10.79 17.06 3.82
N ILE A 562 10.52 16.57 5.04
CA ILE A 562 11.28 15.45 5.63
C ILE A 562 11.13 14.19 4.78
N SER A 563 9.92 13.90 4.29
CA SER A 563 9.67 12.72 3.45
C SER A 563 10.48 12.76 2.15
N LYS A 564 10.59 13.92 1.49
CA LYS A 564 11.39 14.11 0.27
C LYS A 564 12.89 13.93 0.55
N ILE A 565 13.38 14.49 1.67
CA ILE A 565 14.79 14.34 2.09
C ILE A 565 15.11 12.86 2.32
N VAL A 566 14.31 12.19 3.15
CA VAL A 566 14.56 10.80 3.55
C VAL A 566 14.43 9.83 2.37
N ALA A 567 13.51 10.08 1.43
CA ALA A 567 13.31 9.21 0.27
C ALA A 567 14.45 9.25 -0.77
N GLN A 568 15.16 10.37 -0.88
CA GLN A 568 16.12 10.61 -1.96
C GLN A 568 17.58 10.68 -1.48
N PHE A 569 17.82 11.00 -0.21
CA PHE A 569 19.18 11.11 0.30
C PHE A 569 19.83 9.73 0.48
N GLN A 570 20.94 9.49 -0.23
CA GLN A 570 21.58 8.17 -0.28
C GLN A 570 22.35 7.81 1.00
N ASP A 571 22.92 8.79 1.69
CA ASP A 571 23.78 8.58 2.87
C ASP A 571 23.04 8.92 4.17
N PHE A 572 22.28 7.96 4.69
CA PHE A 572 21.49 8.17 5.90
C PHE A 572 22.36 8.48 7.14
N GLU A 573 23.60 8.00 7.21
CA GLU A 573 24.49 8.27 8.35
C GLU A 573 24.88 9.74 8.40
N MET A 574 25.27 10.29 7.25
CA MET A 574 25.56 11.72 7.13
C MET A 574 24.36 12.59 7.48
N LEU A 575 23.14 12.16 7.13
CA LEU A 575 21.90 12.90 7.43
C LEU A 575 21.68 13.08 8.93
N LEU A 576 21.93 12.03 9.73
CA LEU A 576 21.76 12.08 11.18
C LEU A 576 22.85 12.90 11.89
N ILE A 577 24.02 13.05 11.28
CA ILE A 577 25.13 13.87 11.82
C ILE A 577 24.94 15.36 11.53
N MET A 578 24.03 15.73 10.60
CA MET A 578 23.83 17.13 10.22
C MET A 578 23.30 17.96 11.38
N ASP A 579 23.95 19.10 11.64
CA ASP A 579 23.63 19.99 12.76
C ASP A 579 22.16 20.43 12.76
N ASN A 580 21.57 20.69 11.59
CA ASN A 580 20.21 21.23 11.47
C ASN A 580 19.13 20.16 11.22
N PHE A 581 19.48 18.89 10.98
CA PHE A 581 18.47 17.88 10.64
C PHE A 581 17.58 17.48 11.83
N LEU A 582 18.19 17.08 12.96
CA LEU A 582 17.44 16.76 14.17
C LEU A 582 16.67 17.96 14.73
N PRO A 583 17.21 19.19 14.72
CA PRO A 583 16.43 20.38 15.07
C PRO A 583 15.17 20.59 14.23
N VAL A 584 15.16 20.24 12.93
CA VAL A 584 13.92 20.27 12.13
C VAL A 584 12.92 19.21 12.63
N VAL A 585 13.39 18.03 13.01
CA VAL A 585 12.52 16.99 13.62
C VAL A 585 11.95 17.45 14.96
N ASP A 586 12.68 18.29 15.69
CA ASP A 586 12.22 18.88 16.95
C ASP A 586 11.22 20.04 16.78
N LEU A 587 11.02 20.57 15.55
CA LEU A 587 9.92 21.49 15.26
C LEU A 587 8.55 20.83 15.40
N PHE A 588 8.46 19.50 15.24
CA PHE A 588 7.21 18.76 15.43
C PHE A 588 6.93 18.61 16.93
N GLN A 589 6.10 19.51 17.48
CA GLN A 589 5.73 19.50 18.89
C GLN A 589 4.50 18.65 19.20
N GLU A 590 3.65 18.40 18.20
CA GLU A 590 2.52 17.48 18.34
C GLU A 590 3.02 16.03 18.30
N GLU A 591 2.75 15.26 19.37
CA GLU A 591 3.25 13.89 19.54
C GLU A 591 2.83 12.97 18.38
N SER A 592 1.58 13.06 17.93
CA SER A 592 1.02 12.24 16.85
C SER A 592 1.82 12.40 15.55
N ILE A 593 2.13 13.63 15.17
CA ILE A 593 2.85 14.00 13.96
C ILE A 593 4.33 13.67 14.11
N LYS A 594 4.93 13.94 15.28
CA LYS A 594 6.34 13.61 15.55
C LYS A 594 6.60 12.11 15.41
N VAL A 595 5.68 11.28 15.89
CA VAL A 595 5.74 9.81 15.76
C VAL A 595 5.68 9.38 14.29
N GLU A 596 4.77 9.94 13.50
CA GLU A 596 4.69 9.67 12.06
C GLU A 596 5.98 10.02 11.31
N VAL A 597 6.57 11.19 11.62
CA VAL A 597 7.82 11.65 11.02
C VAL A 597 8.99 10.74 11.42
N CYS A 598 9.12 10.41 12.72
CA CYS A 598 10.16 9.49 13.20
C CYS A 598 10.01 8.10 12.58
N LYS A 599 8.78 7.61 12.42
CA LYS A 599 8.46 6.34 11.75
C LYS A 599 8.93 6.36 10.30
N ASN A 600 8.68 7.45 9.57
CA ASN A 600 9.14 7.60 8.19
C ASN A 600 10.68 7.60 8.08
N ILE A 601 11.35 8.36 8.95
CA ILE A 601 12.83 8.42 9.03
C ILE A 601 13.40 7.02 9.31
N LEU A 602 12.90 6.32 10.33
CA LEU A 602 13.44 5.03 10.75
C LEU A 602 13.08 3.88 9.80
N THR A 603 11.95 3.94 9.09
CA THR A 603 11.60 2.93 8.07
C THR A 603 12.57 2.97 6.90
N SER A 604 13.02 4.17 6.52
CA SER A 604 13.99 4.37 5.44
C SER A 604 15.42 4.00 5.84
N CYS A 605 15.68 3.83 7.15
CA CYS A 605 16.96 3.38 7.71
C CYS A 605 17.25 1.87 7.44
N SER A 606 16.33 1.14 6.79
CA SER A 606 16.34 -0.33 6.58
C SER A 606 17.45 -0.90 5.68
N GLY A 607 18.42 -0.10 5.24
CA GLY A 607 19.61 -0.56 4.52
C GLY A 607 20.49 -1.52 5.35
N GLN A 608 21.21 -2.42 4.67
CA GLN A 608 22.05 -3.48 5.29
C GLN A 608 23.35 -2.98 5.95
N TYR A 609 23.65 -1.68 5.88
CA TYR A 609 24.89 -1.11 6.41
C TYR A 609 24.88 -1.07 7.93
N LYS A 610 26.02 -1.42 8.54
CA LYS A 610 26.19 -1.43 10.00
C LYS A 610 26.91 -0.16 10.45
N THR A 611 26.46 0.41 11.56
CA THR A 611 27.04 1.63 12.11
C THR A 611 27.84 1.35 13.38
N ASN A 612 28.94 2.07 13.57
CA ASN A 612 29.79 2.01 14.76
C ASN A 612 30.01 3.39 15.42
N ASP A 613 29.40 4.44 14.88
CA ASP A 613 29.53 5.81 15.40
C ASP A 613 28.59 6.02 16.61
N PRO A 614 29.12 6.42 17.79
CA PRO A 614 28.29 6.77 18.95
C PRO A 614 27.28 7.89 18.69
N VAL A 615 27.60 8.88 17.84
CA VAL A 615 26.70 10.01 17.55
C VAL A 615 25.46 9.53 16.81
N ILE A 616 25.67 8.73 15.76
CA ILE A 616 24.59 8.10 14.99
C ILE A 616 23.76 7.18 15.89
N THR A 617 24.43 6.40 16.74
CA THR A 617 23.76 5.49 17.68
C THR A 617 22.86 6.24 18.64
N ASN A 618 23.32 7.35 19.22
CA ASN A 618 22.52 8.19 20.11
C ASN A 618 21.33 8.84 19.39
N ALA A 619 21.54 9.33 18.16
CA ALA A 619 20.46 9.88 17.34
C ALA A 619 19.39 8.83 17.02
N LEU A 620 19.81 7.62 16.66
CA LEU A 620 18.90 6.49 16.42
C LEU A 620 18.13 6.12 17.69
N MET A 621 18.82 6.03 18.84
CA MET A 621 18.20 5.73 20.13
C MET A 621 17.17 6.81 20.52
N PHE A 622 17.45 8.09 20.28
CA PHE A 622 16.51 9.19 20.50
C PHE A 622 15.24 9.04 19.65
N LEU A 623 15.39 8.83 18.33
CA LEU A 623 14.25 8.64 17.43
C LEU A 623 13.43 7.38 17.77
N CYS A 624 14.11 6.31 18.16
CA CYS A 624 13.48 5.07 18.62
C CYS A 624 12.74 5.26 19.94
N GLY A 625 13.26 6.08 20.86
CA GLY A 625 12.60 6.43 22.11
C GLY A 625 11.24 7.08 21.87
N ILE A 626 11.17 8.04 20.94
CA ILE A 626 9.91 8.70 20.56
C ILE A 626 8.88 7.67 20.05
N LEU A 627 9.29 6.72 19.20
CA LEU A 627 8.39 5.68 18.72
C LEU A 627 7.95 4.73 19.84
N HIS A 628 8.86 4.34 20.73
CA HIS A 628 8.54 3.48 21.86
C HIS A 628 7.52 4.14 22.80
N ASP A 629 7.73 5.41 23.13
CA ASP A 629 6.91 6.15 24.09
C ASP A 629 5.48 6.41 23.58
N SER A 630 5.28 6.36 22.25
CA SER A 630 3.95 6.39 21.63
C SER A 630 3.12 5.12 21.81
N VAL A 631 3.75 4.00 22.17
CA VAL A 631 3.08 2.70 22.34
C VAL A 631 2.40 2.67 23.72
N ASN A 632 1.08 2.54 23.72
CA ASN A 632 0.27 2.45 24.92
C ASN A 632 -0.75 1.29 24.83
N ALA A 633 -1.56 1.12 25.88
CA ALA A 633 -2.53 0.02 25.97
C ALA A 633 -3.66 0.06 24.92
N LEU A 634 -3.85 1.19 24.24
CA LEU A 634 -4.84 1.38 23.18
C LEU A 634 -4.24 1.23 21.77
N THR A 635 -2.92 1.06 21.64
CA THR A 635 -2.25 0.91 20.36
C THR A 635 -2.71 -0.40 19.68
N PRO A 636 -3.13 -0.36 18.40
CA PRO A 636 -3.49 -1.56 17.65
C PRO A 636 -2.34 -2.56 17.57
N GLU A 637 -2.64 -3.86 17.58
CA GLU A 637 -1.60 -4.92 17.51
C GLU A 637 -0.71 -4.81 16.27
N ASP A 638 -1.26 -4.38 15.13
CA ASP A 638 -0.50 -4.27 13.89
C ASP A 638 0.52 -3.11 13.96
N GLU A 639 0.14 -2.00 14.59
CA GLU A 639 1.04 -0.86 14.82
C GLU A 639 2.12 -1.22 15.85
N TYR A 640 1.75 -1.92 16.93
CA TYR A 640 2.69 -2.46 17.92
C TYR A 640 3.75 -3.35 17.25
N LYS A 641 3.32 -4.26 16.36
CA LYS A 641 4.23 -5.14 15.60
C LYS A 641 5.14 -4.35 14.67
N GLN A 642 4.59 -3.37 13.95
CA GLN A 642 5.35 -2.54 13.03
C GLN A 642 6.43 -1.72 13.75
N ILE A 643 6.09 -1.05 14.86
CA ILE A 643 7.06 -0.31 15.68
C ILE A 643 8.13 -1.28 16.21
N GLY A 644 7.73 -2.43 16.72
CA GLY A 644 8.67 -3.46 17.18
C GLY A 644 9.64 -3.90 16.09
N GLU A 645 9.18 -4.10 14.85
CA GLU A 645 10.05 -4.46 13.72
C GLU A 645 11.05 -3.36 13.34
N ILE A 646 10.61 -2.09 13.33
CA ILE A 646 11.46 -0.93 13.09
C ILE A 646 12.57 -0.85 14.15
N LEU A 647 12.20 -0.99 15.43
CA LEU A 647 13.16 -0.97 16.53
C LEU A 647 14.16 -2.14 16.44
N CYS A 648 13.70 -3.35 16.12
CA CYS A 648 14.58 -4.50 15.90
C CYS A 648 15.57 -4.27 14.75
N ASN A 649 15.15 -3.60 13.68
CA ASN A 649 16.04 -3.25 12.56
C ASN A 649 17.15 -2.30 12.99
N VAL A 650 16.84 -1.30 13.82
CA VAL A 650 17.84 -0.37 14.38
C VAL A 650 18.82 -1.09 15.31
N VAL A 651 18.31 -1.93 16.22
CA VAL A 651 19.15 -2.73 17.13
C VAL A 651 20.13 -3.62 16.35
N ARG A 652 19.70 -4.22 15.23
CA ARG A 652 20.57 -5.03 14.37
C ARG A 652 21.63 -4.21 13.61
N LYS A 653 21.39 -2.91 13.42
CA LYS A 653 22.25 -2.01 12.66
C LYS A 653 23.51 -1.61 13.43
N VAL A 654 23.39 -1.44 14.75
CA VAL A 654 24.49 -1.01 15.62
C VAL A 654 25.48 -2.15 15.83
N ASN A 655 26.72 -1.95 15.39
CA ASN A 655 27.79 -2.93 15.47
C ASN A 655 29.16 -2.29 15.73
N TYR A 656 29.65 -2.41 16.96
CA TYR A 656 30.98 -1.92 17.37
C TYR A 656 32.13 -2.88 17.00
N GLY A 657 31.87 -3.88 16.16
CA GLY A 657 32.88 -4.79 15.63
C GLY A 657 33.51 -5.69 16.70
N ARG A 658 34.75 -5.40 17.08
CA ARG A 658 35.52 -6.18 18.07
C ARG A 658 35.43 -5.62 19.49
N ASP A 659 34.83 -4.45 19.68
CA ASP A 659 34.58 -3.92 21.01
C ASP A 659 33.32 -4.56 21.60
N PHE A 660 33.51 -5.75 22.18
CA PHE A 660 32.43 -6.53 22.74
C PHE A 660 31.80 -5.87 23.98
N GLU A 661 32.58 -5.14 24.77
CA GLU A 661 32.10 -4.46 25.98
C GLU A 661 31.19 -3.29 25.59
N GLN A 662 31.60 -2.47 24.61
CA GLN A 662 30.77 -1.38 24.10
C GLN A 662 29.47 -1.91 23.47
N GLN A 663 29.54 -3.02 22.71
CA GLN A 663 28.35 -3.65 22.14
C GLN A 663 27.39 -4.15 23.23
N LEU A 664 27.89 -4.76 24.31
CA LEU A 664 27.05 -5.20 25.41
C LEU A 664 26.43 -4.02 26.16
N ASN A 665 27.18 -2.94 26.38
CA ASN A 665 26.67 -1.71 27.01
C ASN A 665 25.52 -1.10 26.19
N PHE A 666 25.65 -1.07 24.86
CA PHE A 666 24.55 -0.65 23.98
C PHE A 666 23.30 -1.51 24.17
N PHE A 667 23.43 -2.85 24.25
CA PHE A 667 22.27 -3.71 24.50
C PHE A 667 21.64 -3.49 25.88
N VAL A 668 22.45 -3.18 26.90
CA VAL A 668 21.95 -2.80 28.23
C VAL A 668 21.14 -1.51 28.17
N GLU A 669 21.62 -0.50 27.45
CA GLU A 669 20.90 0.76 27.23
C GLU A 669 19.61 0.54 26.43
N ALA A 670 19.67 -0.22 25.33
CA ALA A 670 18.50 -0.54 24.52
C ALA A 670 17.42 -1.32 25.30
N ARG A 671 17.82 -2.23 26.19
CA ARG A 671 16.87 -2.90 27.09
C ARG A 671 16.19 -1.95 28.06
N ALA A 672 16.95 -0.99 28.60
CA ALA A 672 16.40 0.01 29.52
C ALA A 672 15.43 0.96 28.81
N ALA A 673 15.74 1.34 27.56
CA ALA A 673 14.91 2.22 26.76
C ALA A 673 13.63 1.55 26.23
N PHE A 674 13.70 0.27 25.82
CA PHE A 674 12.61 -0.41 25.10
C PHE A 674 11.93 -1.53 25.92
N SER A 675 11.72 -1.31 27.21
CA SER A 675 11.27 -2.35 28.14
C SER A 675 9.87 -2.89 27.86
N ASN A 676 9.02 -2.14 27.16
CA ASN A 676 7.59 -2.47 26.99
C ASN A 676 7.31 -3.30 25.71
N ILE A 677 8.32 -3.51 24.86
CA ILE A 677 8.16 -4.17 23.57
C ILE A 677 8.82 -5.56 23.58
N ASP A 678 7.98 -6.60 23.67
CA ASP A 678 8.41 -8.00 23.81
C ASP A 678 9.30 -8.46 22.64
N THR A 679 8.99 -8.02 21.41
CA THR A 679 9.74 -8.39 20.20
C THR A 679 11.17 -7.85 20.23
N VAL A 680 11.36 -6.63 20.74
CA VAL A 680 12.68 -6.00 20.91
C VAL A 680 13.47 -6.72 21.99
N LEU A 681 12.84 -7.04 23.13
CA LEU A 681 13.49 -7.82 24.20
C LEU A 681 13.95 -9.21 23.70
N ALA A 682 13.12 -9.89 22.91
CA ALA A 682 13.47 -11.17 22.31
C ALA A 682 14.65 -11.04 21.33
N GLU A 683 14.65 -10.01 20.49
CA GLU A 683 15.75 -9.72 19.56
C GLU A 683 17.05 -9.41 20.32
N LEU A 684 17.01 -8.60 21.38
CA LEU A 684 18.17 -8.28 22.21
C LEU A 684 18.82 -9.54 22.81
N VAL A 685 18.01 -10.48 23.29
CA VAL A 685 18.52 -11.78 23.80
C VAL A 685 19.20 -12.57 22.67
N GLN A 686 18.63 -12.60 21.46
CA GLN A 686 19.25 -13.26 20.32
C GLN A 686 20.55 -12.60 19.87
N GLN A 687 20.61 -11.26 19.88
CA GLN A 687 21.82 -10.51 19.53
C GLN A 687 22.93 -10.72 20.57
N VAL A 688 22.61 -10.76 21.87
CA VAL A 688 23.59 -11.06 22.93
C VAL A 688 24.08 -12.52 22.88
N ASN A 689 23.20 -13.46 22.55
CA ASN A 689 23.60 -14.84 22.29
C ASN A 689 24.53 -14.93 21.07
N THR A 690 24.23 -14.19 20.00
CA THR A 690 25.10 -14.09 18.81
C THR A 690 26.45 -13.47 19.14
N LEU A 691 26.48 -12.42 19.97
CA LEU A 691 27.71 -11.79 20.46
C LEU A 691 28.59 -12.80 21.22
N SER A 692 27.98 -13.64 22.05
CA SER A 692 28.67 -14.71 22.78
C SER A 692 29.28 -15.74 21.82
N VAL A 693 28.53 -16.19 20.81
CA VAL A 693 29.01 -17.12 19.78
C VAL A 693 30.16 -16.50 18.96
N ASN A 694 30.04 -15.24 18.54
CA ASN A 694 31.08 -14.53 17.79
C ASN A 694 32.37 -14.39 18.62
N THR A 695 32.23 -14.11 19.92
CA THR A 695 33.37 -14.06 20.85
C THR A 695 34.11 -15.40 20.88
N ARG A 696 33.38 -16.53 20.92
CA ARG A 696 33.98 -17.87 20.85
C ARG A 696 34.67 -18.13 19.51
N GLN A 697 34.04 -17.76 18.39
CA GLN A 697 34.62 -17.95 17.06
C GLN A 697 35.95 -17.21 16.90
N ILE A 698 36.02 -15.97 17.37
CA ILE A 698 37.25 -15.15 17.35
C ILE A 698 38.33 -15.78 18.23
N MET A 699 37.95 -16.30 19.40
CA MET A 699 38.85 -16.96 20.35
C MET A 699 39.13 -18.43 20.00
N LYS A 700 38.63 -18.96 18.85
CA LYS A 700 38.76 -20.36 18.43
C LYS A 700 38.44 -21.36 19.55
N GLY A 701 37.41 -21.06 20.34
CA GLY A 701 36.99 -21.91 21.47
C GLY A 701 37.89 -21.89 22.71
N MET A 702 38.88 -21.00 22.81
CA MET A 702 39.71 -20.83 24.02
C MET A 702 39.48 -19.46 24.65
N HIS A 703 38.57 -19.40 25.62
CA HIS A 703 38.33 -18.16 26.36
C HIS A 703 39.49 -17.86 27.33
N SER A 704 40.04 -16.65 27.24
CA SER A 704 40.82 -16.04 28.31
C SER A 704 39.92 -15.75 29.53
N ARG A 705 40.53 -15.45 30.70
CA ARG A 705 39.78 -15.07 31.92
C ARG A 705 38.78 -13.94 31.64
N LYS A 706 39.23 -12.86 30.98
CA LYS A 706 38.39 -11.70 30.63
C LYS A 706 37.23 -12.08 29.70
N THR A 707 37.51 -12.83 28.64
CA THR A 707 36.45 -13.24 27.68
C THR A 707 35.49 -14.26 28.29
N GLY A 708 35.94 -15.07 29.26
CA GLY A 708 35.07 -15.97 30.01
C GLY A 708 34.15 -15.20 30.96
N ASP A 709 34.67 -14.19 31.66
CA ASP A 709 33.86 -13.27 32.48
C ASP A 709 32.83 -12.53 31.61
N PHE A 710 33.23 -12.07 30.43
CA PHE A 710 32.36 -11.41 29.46
C PHE A 710 31.20 -12.31 29.00
N VAL A 711 31.47 -13.55 28.56
CA VAL A 711 30.39 -14.45 28.11
C VAL A 711 29.48 -14.86 29.26
N ARG A 712 30.00 -14.97 30.49
CA ARG A 712 29.15 -15.12 31.68
C ARG A 712 28.25 -13.91 31.90
N ALA A 713 28.73 -12.70 31.66
CA ALA A 713 27.91 -11.49 31.71
C ALA A 713 26.82 -11.48 30.62
N CYS A 714 27.13 -11.91 29.40
CA CYS A 714 26.14 -12.09 28.33
C CYS A 714 25.05 -13.11 28.71
N ALA A 715 25.44 -14.26 29.26
CA ALA A 715 24.49 -15.27 29.73
C ALA A 715 23.62 -14.75 30.89
N ALA A 716 24.22 -14.00 31.82
CA ALA A 716 23.48 -13.35 32.90
C ALA A 716 22.47 -12.33 32.35
N TYR A 717 22.87 -11.49 31.40
CA TYR A 717 21.99 -10.55 30.70
C TYR A 717 20.78 -11.25 30.08
N CYS A 718 21.01 -12.34 29.32
CA CYS A 718 19.91 -13.13 28.75
C CYS A 718 18.98 -13.66 29.86
N PHE A 719 19.54 -14.23 30.92
CA PHE A 719 18.77 -14.81 32.03
C PHE A 719 17.88 -13.80 32.75
N ILE A 720 18.32 -12.55 32.92
CA ILE A 720 17.51 -11.51 33.57
C ILE A 720 16.55 -10.79 32.60
N THR A 721 16.77 -10.88 31.29
CA THR A 721 15.92 -10.22 30.27
C THR A 721 14.74 -11.10 29.87
N ILE A 722 14.94 -12.42 29.75
CA ILE A 722 13.88 -13.35 29.35
C ILE A 722 12.63 -13.28 30.25
N PRO A 723 12.71 -13.18 31.60
CA PRO A 723 11.53 -13.05 32.45
C PRO A 723 10.63 -11.85 32.13
N SER A 724 11.17 -10.78 31.54
CA SER A 724 10.45 -9.55 31.20
C SER A 724 9.50 -9.70 30.01
N ILE A 725 9.66 -10.76 29.19
CA ILE A 725 8.81 -11.03 28.02
C ILE A 725 7.49 -11.67 28.48
N LEU A 726 6.35 -11.18 28.01
CA LEU A 726 5.04 -11.69 28.40
C LEU A 726 4.79 -13.10 27.85
N SER A 727 5.10 -13.30 26.56
CA SER A 727 4.90 -14.57 25.85
C SER A 727 5.68 -15.74 26.48
N ALA A 728 4.96 -16.71 27.06
CA ALA A 728 5.57 -17.88 27.69
C ALA A 728 6.26 -18.83 26.70
N THR A 729 5.74 -18.95 25.46
CA THR A 729 6.34 -19.77 24.41
C THR A 729 7.69 -19.18 23.98
N THR A 730 7.74 -17.88 23.72
CA THR A 730 8.98 -17.16 23.39
C THR A 730 10.02 -17.30 24.50
N ARG A 731 9.60 -17.14 25.77
CA ARG A 731 10.50 -17.36 26.92
C ARG A 731 11.09 -18.77 26.96
N LEU A 732 10.29 -19.81 26.70
CA LEU A 732 10.78 -21.19 26.65
C LEU A 732 11.86 -21.38 25.57
N GLU A 733 11.63 -20.86 24.37
CA GLU A 733 12.59 -20.96 23.27
C GLU A 733 13.90 -20.22 23.60
N LEU A 734 13.79 -19.01 24.15
CA LEU A 734 14.95 -18.19 24.50
C LEU A 734 15.76 -18.79 25.66
N TYR A 735 15.12 -19.39 26.68
CA TYR A 735 15.85 -20.09 27.74
C TYR A 735 16.61 -21.30 27.22
N LEU A 736 15.99 -22.10 26.33
CA LEU A 736 16.66 -23.24 25.73
C LEU A 736 17.83 -22.80 24.84
N LEU A 737 17.62 -21.80 23.99
CA LEU A 737 18.67 -21.24 23.13
C LEU A 737 19.82 -20.65 23.94
N SER A 738 19.53 -19.84 24.97
CA SER A 738 20.55 -19.23 25.82
C SER A 738 21.29 -20.29 26.64
N GLY A 739 20.61 -21.36 27.06
CA GLY A 739 21.23 -22.52 27.69
C GLY A 739 22.19 -23.27 26.76
N GLN A 740 21.80 -23.49 25.51
CA GLN A 740 22.65 -24.10 24.47
C GLN A 740 23.88 -23.23 24.16
N VAL A 741 23.71 -21.90 24.05
CA VAL A 741 24.82 -20.97 23.82
C VAL A 741 25.75 -20.90 25.04
N ALA A 742 25.21 -20.92 26.26
CA ALA A 742 26.01 -20.98 27.48
C ALA A 742 26.83 -22.28 27.56
N LEU A 743 26.23 -23.42 27.21
CA LEU A 743 26.92 -24.72 27.10
C LEU A 743 28.03 -24.65 26.05
N PHE A 744 27.73 -24.09 24.89
CA PHE A 744 28.69 -23.85 23.82
C PHE A 744 29.83 -22.92 24.29
N ASN A 745 29.65 -22.04 25.27
CA ASN A 745 30.72 -21.18 25.77
C ASN A 745 31.34 -21.67 27.11
N GLN A 746 31.18 -22.95 27.44
CA GLN A 746 31.72 -23.56 28.68
C GLN A 746 31.19 -22.89 29.97
N CYS A 747 30.04 -22.22 29.90
CA CYS A 747 29.39 -21.56 31.04
C CYS A 747 28.35 -22.50 31.67
N LEU A 748 28.84 -23.61 32.26
CA LEU A 748 27.99 -24.73 32.70
C LEU A 748 26.96 -24.32 33.77
N GLY A 749 27.35 -23.47 34.73
CA GLY A 749 26.44 -23.01 35.79
C GLY A 749 25.28 -22.17 35.24
N GLN A 750 25.55 -21.30 34.27
CA GLN A 750 24.54 -20.49 33.60
C GLN A 750 23.65 -21.33 32.68
N ALA A 751 24.22 -22.31 31.98
CA ALA A 751 23.46 -23.26 31.16
C ALA A 751 22.46 -24.05 32.02
N ASP A 752 22.92 -24.60 33.15
CA ASP A 752 22.10 -25.34 34.10
C ASP A 752 20.99 -24.46 34.71
N ALA A 753 21.27 -23.19 35.03
CA ALA A 753 20.25 -22.23 35.48
C ALA A 753 19.17 -21.96 34.42
N CYS A 754 19.55 -21.71 33.16
CA CYS A 754 18.62 -21.50 32.05
C CYS A 754 17.73 -22.72 31.80
N LEU A 755 18.30 -23.93 31.81
CA LEU A 755 17.55 -25.18 31.61
C LEU A 755 16.57 -25.43 32.75
N LYS A 756 16.95 -25.14 34.00
CA LYS A 756 16.02 -25.22 35.14
C LYS A 756 14.88 -24.22 35.02
N ALA A 757 15.18 -22.97 34.67
CA ALA A 757 14.16 -21.95 34.45
C ALA A 757 13.17 -22.37 33.34
N ALA A 758 13.66 -22.95 32.25
CA ALA A 758 12.81 -23.53 31.20
C ALA A 758 11.90 -24.64 31.72
N LEU A 759 12.41 -25.57 32.55
CA LEU A 759 11.61 -26.64 33.15
C LEU A 759 10.53 -26.09 34.10
N THR A 760 10.87 -25.11 34.94
CA THR A 760 9.91 -24.46 35.83
C THR A 760 8.82 -23.73 35.04
N LEU A 761 9.19 -23.03 33.96
CA LEU A 761 8.23 -22.34 33.10
C LEU A 761 7.31 -23.32 32.39
N LEU A 762 7.83 -24.47 31.94
CA LEU A 762 7.04 -25.50 31.26
C LEU A 762 5.87 -26.02 32.13
N LEU A 763 6.03 -26.05 33.45
CA LEU A 763 4.96 -26.41 34.41
C LEU A 763 3.88 -25.33 34.55
N GLN A 764 4.24 -24.06 34.36
CA GLN A 764 3.33 -22.93 34.60
C GLN A 764 2.36 -22.69 33.45
N ILE A 765 2.67 -23.19 32.25
CA ILE A 765 1.82 -22.97 31.07
C ILE A 765 0.60 -23.90 31.15
N LYS A 766 -0.51 -23.39 31.67
CA LYS A 766 -1.82 -24.05 31.60
C LYS A 766 -2.33 -24.03 30.16
N LYS A 767 -2.86 -25.15 29.68
CA LYS A 767 -3.40 -25.27 28.32
C LYS A 767 -4.64 -24.41 28.13
N SER A 768 -4.68 -23.68 27.01
CA SER A 768 -5.92 -23.12 26.47
C SER A 768 -6.28 -23.67 25.09
N GLU A 769 -5.35 -24.30 24.35
CA GLU A 769 -5.63 -24.80 22.97
C GLU A 769 -4.85 -26.07 22.56
N PRO A 770 -5.43 -26.94 21.70
CA PRO A 770 -4.78 -28.15 21.17
C PRO A 770 -3.55 -27.90 20.29
N LYS A 771 -3.44 -26.72 19.66
CA LYS A 771 -2.23 -26.31 18.91
C LYS A 771 -0.97 -26.23 19.79
N SER A 772 -1.17 -25.97 21.08
CA SER A 772 -0.09 -25.88 22.08
C SER A 772 0.61 -27.23 22.30
N GLU A 773 -0.10 -28.36 22.15
CA GLU A 773 0.50 -29.69 22.36
C GLU A 773 1.57 -30.03 21.32
N SER A 774 1.32 -29.71 20.05
CA SER A 774 2.30 -29.98 18.98
C SER A 774 3.61 -29.20 19.17
N TYR A 775 3.47 -27.95 19.63
CA TYR A 775 4.60 -27.12 20.04
C TYR A 775 5.38 -27.76 21.19
N PHE A 776 4.70 -28.19 22.28
CA PHE A 776 5.37 -28.83 23.42
C PHE A 776 6.10 -30.11 23.04
N ILE A 777 5.53 -30.94 22.16
CA ILE A 777 6.19 -32.17 21.68
C ILE A 777 7.50 -31.81 20.98
N THR A 778 7.47 -30.81 20.09
CA THR A 778 8.64 -30.36 19.35
C THR A 778 9.69 -29.76 20.29
N TYR A 779 9.25 -28.95 21.25
CA TYR A 779 10.12 -28.34 22.26
C TYR A 779 10.80 -29.39 23.16
N ILE A 780 10.04 -30.33 23.71
CA ILE A 780 10.58 -31.40 24.57
C ILE A 780 11.56 -32.27 23.79
N ARG A 781 11.31 -32.56 22.51
CA ARG A 781 12.29 -33.28 21.67
C ARG A 781 13.60 -32.51 21.50
N LYS A 782 13.55 -31.19 21.27
CA LYS A 782 14.75 -30.34 21.23
C LYS A 782 15.46 -30.30 22.59
N PHE A 783 14.70 -30.28 23.69
CA PHE A 783 15.23 -30.30 25.04
C PHE A 783 15.92 -31.64 25.35
N LEU A 784 15.30 -32.77 25.01
CA LEU A 784 15.88 -34.12 25.15
C LEU A 784 17.18 -34.26 24.35
N SER A 785 17.21 -33.72 23.12
CA SER A 785 18.45 -33.65 22.36
C SER A 785 19.51 -32.91 23.17
N THR A 786 19.22 -31.69 23.63
CA THR A 786 20.17 -30.86 24.38
C THR A 786 20.70 -31.55 25.63
N LEU A 787 19.84 -32.25 26.38
CA LEU A 787 20.22 -32.99 27.59
C LEU A 787 21.29 -34.05 27.36
N LEU A 788 21.44 -34.57 26.13
CA LEU A 788 22.44 -35.59 25.83
C LEU A 788 23.87 -35.11 26.13
N VAL A 789 24.16 -33.85 25.83
CA VAL A 789 25.49 -33.25 25.94
C VAL A 789 25.64 -32.36 27.19
N VAL A 790 24.63 -32.34 28.07
CA VAL A 790 24.69 -31.55 29.31
C VAL A 790 25.32 -32.42 30.39
N PRO A 791 26.42 -31.97 31.01
CA PRO A 791 27.03 -32.69 32.12
C PRO A 791 26.11 -32.70 33.34
N ASP A 792 26.09 -33.84 34.04
CA ASP A 792 25.38 -33.95 35.31
C ASP A 792 26.02 -33.09 36.41
N ASN A 793 25.19 -32.55 37.29
CA ASN A 793 25.65 -31.77 38.43
C ASN A 793 26.08 -32.70 39.58
N PRO A 794 27.31 -32.58 40.11
CA PRO A 794 27.81 -33.42 41.20
C PRO A 794 26.91 -33.46 42.44
N ASP A 795 26.25 -32.35 42.76
CA ASP A 795 25.46 -32.19 43.99
C ASP A 795 24.05 -32.80 43.91
N ARG A 796 23.54 -33.04 42.69
CA ARG A 796 22.15 -33.50 42.45
C ARG A 796 22.05 -34.98 42.10
N GLY A 797 23.20 -35.66 42.07
CA GLY A 797 23.32 -37.03 41.61
C GLY A 797 23.09 -37.16 40.10
N VAL A 798 23.27 -38.40 39.65
CA VAL A 798 23.15 -38.83 38.26
C VAL A 798 21.76 -38.52 37.67
N LEU A 799 21.74 -38.02 36.44
CA LEU A 799 20.55 -37.78 35.60
C LEU A 799 19.53 -36.80 36.22
N GLY A 800 19.99 -35.83 37.01
CA GLY A 800 19.13 -34.91 37.76
C GLY A 800 18.18 -34.06 36.90
N LEU A 801 18.67 -33.50 35.78
CA LEU A 801 17.84 -32.72 34.85
C LEU A 801 16.85 -33.61 34.08
N THR A 802 17.28 -34.81 33.67
CA THR A 802 16.43 -35.80 33.00
C THR A 802 15.28 -36.25 33.91
N ARG A 803 15.55 -36.53 35.19
CA ARG A 803 14.51 -36.82 36.19
C ARG A 803 13.55 -35.65 36.38
N SER A 804 14.08 -34.43 36.41
CA SER A 804 13.26 -33.21 36.53
C SER A 804 12.32 -33.06 35.33
N LEU A 805 12.81 -33.28 34.11
CA LEU A 805 11.99 -33.27 32.89
C LEU A 805 10.91 -34.36 32.91
N LEU A 806 11.25 -35.58 33.34
CA LEU A 806 10.28 -36.67 33.46
C LEU A 806 9.15 -36.34 34.43
N ASN A 807 9.48 -35.74 35.58
CA ASN A 807 8.48 -35.28 36.54
C ASN A 807 7.59 -34.19 35.94
N VAL A 808 8.17 -33.25 35.18
CA VAL A 808 7.42 -32.20 34.50
C VAL A 808 6.48 -32.79 33.44
N MET A 809 6.98 -33.71 32.60
CA MET A 809 6.18 -34.41 31.60
C MET A 809 4.99 -35.14 32.21
N ARG A 810 5.13 -35.72 33.40
CA ARG A 810 4.05 -36.41 34.11
C ARG A 810 2.99 -35.44 34.68
N GLN A 811 3.41 -34.24 35.08
CA GLN A 811 2.52 -33.23 35.67
C GLN A 811 1.73 -32.42 34.62
N ILE A 812 2.18 -32.42 33.37
CA ILE A 812 1.44 -31.82 32.26
C ILE A 812 0.17 -32.66 31.99
N ASP A 813 -0.97 -32.00 31.90
CA ASP A 813 -2.25 -32.65 31.59
C ASP A 813 -2.36 -32.92 30.08
N TRP A 814 -2.05 -34.12 29.62
CA TRP A 814 -2.04 -34.51 28.20
C TRP A 814 -3.40 -34.96 27.68
N ASP A 815 -3.74 -34.62 26.43
CA ASP A 815 -4.95 -35.17 25.81
C ASP A 815 -4.86 -36.70 25.70
N LYS A 816 -5.81 -37.36 26.35
CA LYS A 816 -5.93 -38.82 26.40
C LYS A 816 -6.22 -39.43 25.03
N GLN A 817 -6.85 -38.69 24.11
CA GLN A 817 -7.19 -39.17 22.77
C GLN A 817 -5.96 -39.38 21.89
N TYR A 818 -4.96 -38.50 22.01
CA TYR A 818 -3.74 -38.54 21.17
C TYR A 818 -2.55 -39.23 21.85
N CYS A 819 -2.59 -39.45 23.17
CA CYS A 819 -1.52 -40.10 23.95
C CYS A 819 -0.11 -39.63 23.55
N ASN A 820 0.07 -38.31 23.45
CA ASN A 820 1.32 -37.70 23.05
C ASN A 820 2.44 -37.95 24.09
N LEU A 821 2.07 -38.08 25.37
CA LEU A 821 2.97 -38.48 26.44
C LEU A 821 3.64 -39.85 26.18
N GLY A 822 2.90 -40.83 25.67
CA GLY A 822 3.44 -42.15 25.35
C GLY A 822 4.54 -42.09 24.28
N ILE A 823 4.35 -41.27 23.25
CA ILE A 823 5.40 -41.03 22.23
C ILE A 823 6.61 -40.32 22.82
N LEU A 824 6.41 -39.34 23.70
CA LEU A 824 7.53 -38.65 24.34
C LEU A 824 8.34 -39.58 25.24
N TYR A 825 7.69 -40.45 26.02
CA TYR A 825 8.37 -41.48 26.79
C TYR A 825 9.17 -42.46 25.93
N VAL A 826 8.68 -42.81 24.73
CA VAL A 826 9.48 -43.60 23.80
C VAL A 826 10.73 -42.84 23.32
N ASN A 827 10.64 -41.52 23.07
CA ASN A 827 11.82 -40.71 22.76
C ASN A 827 12.79 -40.59 23.96
N VAL A 828 12.27 -40.63 25.20
CA VAL A 828 13.12 -40.68 26.40
C VAL A 828 13.89 -42.00 26.45
N LEU A 829 13.26 -43.14 26.10
CA LEU A 829 13.98 -44.41 26.00
C LEU A 829 15.12 -44.35 24.98
N ASP A 830 14.93 -43.63 23.87
CA ASP A 830 16.01 -43.37 22.92
C ASP A 830 17.17 -42.62 23.58
N LEU A 831 16.90 -41.51 24.28
CA LEU A 831 17.92 -40.75 25.00
C LEU A 831 18.66 -41.61 26.04
N LEU A 832 17.92 -42.32 26.89
CA LEU A 832 18.48 -43.18 27.93
C LEU A 832 19.34 -44.32 27.34
N SER A 833 18.93 -44.87 26.20
CA SER A 833 19.72 -45.89 25.49
C SER A 833 21.03 -45.34 24.93
N VAL A 834 21.06 -44.05 24.56
CA VAL A 834 22.28 -43.37 24.10
C VAL A 834 23.18 -43.02 25.30
N PHE A 835 22.61 -42.61 26.44
CA PHE A 835 23.40 -42.38 27.66
C PHE A 835 24.20 -43.61 28.12
N ALA A 836 23.74 -44.81 27.80
CA ALA A 836 24.44 -46.06 28.14
C ALA A 836 25.62 -46.41 27.20
N GLN A 837 25.79 -45.70 26.08
CA GLN A 837 26.90 -45.95 25.15
C GLN A 837 28.20 -45.32 25.65
N GLU A 838 29.35 -45.89 25.24
CA GLU A 838 30.69 -45.37 25.59
C GLU A 838 30.98 -44.00 24.99
N GLU A 839 30.48 -43.72 23.78
CA GLU A 839 30.62 -42.44 23.09
C GLU A 839 29.27 -41.94 22.58
N TYR A 840 28.98 -40.65 22.77
CA TYR A 840 27.75 -40.06 22.27
C TYR A 840 27.81 -39.71 20.77
N PRO A 841 26.66 -39.75 20.04
CA PRO A 841 26.59 -39.43 18.62
C PRO A 841 27.09 -38.04 18.23
N TYR A 842 27.09 -37.10 19.18
CA TYR A 842 27.66 -35.78 19.02
C TYR A 842 28.10 -35.24 20.39
N GLN A 843 29.09 -34.35 20.39
CA GLN A 843 29.67 -33.73 21.58
C GLN A 843 29.82 -32.23 21.35
N VAL A 844 29.88 -31.47 22.45
CA VAL A 844 30.23 -30.04 22.40
C VAL A 844 31.72 -29.92 22.69
N GLU A 845 32.45 -29.32 21.77
CA GLU A 845 33.90 -29.16 21.89
C GLU A 845 34.27 -28.48 23.23
N LYS A 846 35.10 -29.17 24.03
CA LYS A 846 35.59 -28.78 25.38
C LYS A 846 34.54 -28.79 26.49
N VAL A 847 33.43 -29.47 26.30
CA VAL A 847 32.49 -29.81 27.38
C VAL A 847 32.53 -31.31 27.58
N GLU A 848 32.96 -31.74 28.76
CA GLU A 848 32.91 -33.15 29.15
C GLU A 848 31.46 -33.54 29.38
N SER A 849 30.88 -34.30 28.45
CA SER A 849 29.52 -34.83 28.56
C SER A 849 29.52 -36.11 29.40
N ASN A 850 28.34 -36.65 29.69
CA ASN A 850 28.19 -37.80 30.59
C ASN A 850 28.89 -39.09 30.08
N ASP A 851 29.16 -39.21 28.78
CA ASP A 851 30.02 -40.26 28.20
C ASP A 851 31.48 -40.15 28.66
N ALA A 852 32.04 -38.93 28.72
CA ALA A 852 33.37 -38.71 29.26
C ALA A 852 33.41 -38.80 30.81
N LEU A 853 32.35 -38.34 31.49
CA LEU A 853 32.30 -38.29 32.96
C LEU A 853 32.07 -39.65 33.62
N TYR A 854 31.12 -40.44 33.09
CA TYR A 854 30.73 -41.74 33.65
C TYR A 854 31.09 -42.91 32.73
N GLY A 855 31.16 -42.67 31.42
CA GLY A 855 31.33 -43.73 30.41
C GLY A 855 30.32 -44.86 30.61
N SER A 856 30.80 -46.09 30.50
CA SER A 856 30.02 -47.30 30.79
C SER A 856 30.21 -47.80 32.23
N ASP A 857 30.27 -46.91 33.23
CA ASP A 857 30.30 -47.32 34.64
C ASP A 857 29.06 -48.18 34.99
N PRO A 858 29.24 -49.39 35.54
CA PRO A 858 28.15 -50.27 35.96
C PRO A 858 27.10 -49.60 36.86
N LYS A 859 27.49 -48.67 37.74
CA LYS A 859 26.57 -47.95 38.64
C LYS A 859 25.69 -46.97 37.88
N PHE A 860 26.27 -46.26 36.91
CA PHE A 860 25.55 -45.31 36.05
C PHE A 860 24.59 -46.06 35.11
N ILE A 861 25.05 -47.15 34.49
CA ILE A 861 24.21 -48.03 33.65
C ILE A 861 23.06 -48.64 34.44
N ASN A 862 23.30 -49.08 35.68
CA ASN A 862 22.24 -49.59 36.55
C ASN A 862 21.15 -48.54 36.79
N GLU A 863 21.55 -47.28 36.99
CA GLU A 863 20.59 -46.19 37.16
C GLU A 863 19.81 -45.87 35.88
N ILE A 864 20.46 -45.91 34.72
CA ILE A 864 19.79 -45.81 33.42
C ILE A 864 18.76 -46.94 33.24
N ASN A 865 19.16 -48.18 33.55
CA ASN A 865 18.30 -49.36 33.44
C ASN A 865 17.09 -49.27 34.39
N ASN A 866 17.30 -48.77 35.61
CA ASN A 866 16.22 -48.49 36.55
C ASN A 866 15.22 -47.48 35.97
N MET A 867 15.72 -46.36 35.41
CA MET A 867 14.84 -45.36 34.81
C MET A 867 14.13 -45.87 33.55
N CYS A 868 14.79 -46.63 32.68
CA CYS A 868 14.14 -47.28 31.53
C CYS A 868 13.00 -48.20 31.98
N SER A 869 13.20 -48.97 33.05
CA SER A 869 12.19 -49.86 33.62
C SER A 869 10.97 -49.07 34.15
N ILE A 870 11.21 -47.92 34.79
CA ILE A 870 10.14 -46.99 35.22
C ILE A 870 9.37 -46.44 34.02
N VAL A 871 10.08 -45.94 32.99
CA VAL A 871 9.46 -45.34 31.79
C VAL A 871 8.64 -46.38 31.02
N ILE A 872 9.13 -47.62 30.88
CA ILE A 872 8.38 -48.70 30.23
C ILE A 872 7.10 -49.02 30.99
N ARG A 873 7.17 -49.11 32.32
CA ARG A 873 5.97 -49.34 33.15
C ARG A 873 4.93 -48.25 32.94
N GLU A 874 5.34 -46.98 32.87
CA GLU A 874 4.44 -45.86 32.56
C GLU A 874 3.88 -45.92 31.13
N ILE A 875 4.65 -46.38 30.13
CA ILE A 875 4.11 -46.59 28.77
C ILE A 875 3.09 -47.73 28.78
N LEU A 876 3.34 -48.81 29.53
CA LEU A 876 2.41 -49.95 29.62
C LEU A 876 1.11 -49.58 30.33
N THR A 877 1.14 -48.72 31.35
CA THR A 877 -0.09 -48.18 31.97
C THR A 877 -0.86 -47.32 30.98
N LEU A 878 -0.20 -46.41 30.25
CA LEU A 878 -0.84 -45.61 29.19
C LEU A 878 -1.47 -46.48 28.07
N LEU A 879 -0.78 -47.54 27.65
CA LEU A 879 -1.30 -48.49 26.66
C LEU A 879 -2.52 -49.25 27.18
N LYS A 880 -2.56 -49.58 28.48
CA LYS A 880 -3.72 -50.22 29.12
C LYS A 880 -4.91 -49.26 29.17
N ASP A 881 -4.68 -48.01 29.53
CA ASP A 881 -5.72 -46.99 29.67
C ASP A 881 -6.34 -46.57 28.32
N LEU A 882 -5.55 -46.58 27.24
CA LEU A 882 -6.00 -46.25 25.88
C LEU A 882 -7.03 -47.23 25.28
N GLY A 883 -7.03 -48.49 25.70
CA GLY A 883 -7.86 -49.54 25.09
C GLY A 883 -7.56 -49.78 23.60
N THR A 884 -8.35 -50.65 22.96
CA THR A 884 -8.16 -51.06 21.55
C THR A 884 -8.45 -49.91 20.58
N CYS A 885 -7.41 -49.18 20.19
CA CYS A 885 -7.51 -48.07 19.24
C CYS A 885 -6.27 -47.99 18.33
N ARG A 886 -6.37 -47.22 17.25
CA ARG A 886 -5.26 -46.97 16.32
C ARG A 886 -4.00 -46.45 17.01
N ARG A 887 -4.17 -45.59 18.03
CA ARG A 887 -3.05 -44.99 18.74
C ARG A 887 -2.32 -45.96 19.65
N GLN A 888 -3.05 -46.87 20.30
CA GLN A 888 -2.48 -47.98 21.07
C GLN A 888 -1.60 -48.86 20.18
N SER A 889 -2.08 -49.20 18.98
CA SER A 889 -1.32 -49.98 17.99
C SER A 889 -0.02 -49.28 17.57
N GLN A 890 -0.07 -47.97 17.32
CA GLN A 890 1.10 -47.17 16.95
C GLN A 890 2.16 -47.11 18.06
N ILE A 891 1.77 -46.78 19.30
CA ILE A 891 2.71 -46.68 20.43
C ILE A 891 3.28 -48.05 20.79
N ALA A 892 2.46 -49.11 20.75
CA ALA A 892 2.93 -50.48 20.95
C ALA A 892 3.95 -50.90 19.90
N THR A 893 3.75 -50.51 18.63
CA THR A 893 4.69 -50.78 17.54
C THR A 893 5.99 -49.99 17.73
N GLU A 894 5.92 -48.71 18.10
CA GLU A 894 7.13 -47.89 18.31
C GLU A 894 7.94 -48.37 19.53
N LEU A 895 7.26 -48.71 20.64
CA LEU A 895 7.91 -49.30 21.81
C LEU A 895 8.54 -50.66 21.47
N PHE A 896 7.85 -51.51 20.68
CA PHE A 896 8.41 -52.76 20.18
C PHE A 896 9.71 -52.53 19.41
N VAL A 897 9.73 -51.55 18.50
CA VAL A 897 10.93 -51.22 17.71
C VAL A 897 12.08 -50.83 18.64
N ARG A 898 11.84 -50.01 19.67
CA ARG A 898 12.89 -49.62 20.63
C ARG A 898 13.37 -50.77 21.50
N LEU A 899 12.48 -51.62 21.99
CA LEU A 899 12.86 -52.86 22.68
C LEU A 899 13.73 -53.75 21.78
N ALA A 900 13.30 -54.02 20.55
CA ALA A 900 14.04 -54.89 19.63
C ALA A 900 15.40 -54.31 19.20
N THR A 901 15.60 -52.99 19.24
CA THR A 901 16.82 -52.33 18.74
C THR A 901 17.79 -51.87 19.83
N ARG A 902 17.31 -51.52 21.03
CA ARG A 902 18.08 -50.87 22.10
C ARG A 902 18.17 -51.68 23.40
N SER A 903 17.32 -52.70 23.58
CA SER A 903 17.32 -53.54 24.78
C SER A 903 18.08 -54.85 24.57
N ASP A 904 18.68 -55.36 25.64
CA ASP A 904 19.33 -56.66 25.64
C ASP A 904 18.28 -57.77 25.68
N LEU A 905 18.15 -58.47 24.55
CA LEU A 905 17.22 -59.56 24.34
C LEU A 905 17.71 -60.89 24.95
N SER A 906 18.89 -60.93 25.55
CA SER A 906 19.35 -62.07 26.36
C SER A 906 18.43 -62.29 27.58
N VAL A 907 17.82 -61.21 28.08
CA VAL A 907 16.83 -61.22 29.16
C VAL A 907 15.48 -61.73 28.62
N THR A 908 15.08 -62.92 29.08
CA THR A 908 13.86 -63.63 28.63
C THR A 908 12.58 -62.82 28.81
N HIS A 909 12.51 -61.97 29.83
CA HIS A 909 11.33 -61.13 30.09
C HIS A 909 11.16 -60.00 29.05
N THR A 910 12.25 -59.41 28.59
CA THR A 910 12.24 -58.34 27.58
C THR A 910 11.85 -58.86 26.20
N GLY A 911 12.35 -60.04 25.83
CA GLY A 911 11.97 -60.71 24.58
C GLY A 911 10.50 -61.15 24.54
N THR A 912 9.95 -61.60 25.68
CA THR A 912 8.52 -61.93 25.78
C THR A 912 7.64 -60.69 25.76
N LEU A 913 8.05 -59.58 26.40
CA LEU A 913 7.36 -58.29 26.31
C LEU A 913 7.31 -57.77 24.87
N ALA A 914 8.44 -57.83 24.14
CA ALA A 914 8.49 -57.41 22.74
C ALA A 914 7.50 -58.22 21.87
N LEU A 915 7.47 -59.55 22.02
CA LEU A 915 6.51 -60.40 21.29
C LEU A 915 5.06 -60.06 21.65
N ASN A 916 4.78 -59.76 22.92
CA ASN A 916 3.45 -59.36 23.38
C ASN A 916 3.01 -58.01 22.81
N LEU A 917 3.91 -57.03 22.70
CA LEU A 917 3.63 -55.72 22.10
C LEU A 917 3.38 -55.83 20.58
N TRP A 918 4.16 -56.66 19.89
CA TRP A 918 3.91 -56.97 18.48
C TRP A 918 2.52 -57.59 18.29
N ASN A 919 2.20 -58.63 19.07
CA ASN A 919 0.90 -59.28 19.02
C ASN A 919 -0.25 -58.33 19.40
N LEU A 920 -0.04 -57.42 20.35
CA LEU A 920 -1.01 -56.38 20.71
C LEU A 920 -1.30 -55.46 19.53
N SER A 921 -0.25 -55.03 18.81
CA SER A 921 -0.40 -54.18 17.62
C SER A 921 -1.17 -54.90 16.49
N VAL A 922 -0.88 -56.17 16.22
CA VAL A 922 -1.58 -56.99 15.21
C VAL A 922 -3.04 -57.26 15.59
N LYS A 923 -3.28 -57.69 16.84
CA LYS A 923 -4.63 -58.03 17.33
C LYS A 923 -5.58 -56.84 17.39
N SER A 924 -5.05 -55.62 17.51
CA SER A 924 -5.85 -54.40 17.53
C SER A 924 -6.52 -54.06 16.19
N GLY A 925 -6.10 -54.65 15.07
CA GLY A 925 -6.70 -54.45 13.74
C GLY A 925 -6.42 -53.10 13.06
N TYR A 926 -5.71 -52.18 13.74
CA TYR A 926 -5.42 -50.83 13.25
C TYR A 926 -3.95 -50.62 12.83
N SER A 927 -3.15 -51.69 12.74
CA SER A 927 -1.73 -51.61 12.42
C SER A 927 -1.48 -51.41 10.92
N ASP A 928 -0.46 -50.62 10.58
CA ASP A 928 -0.02 -50.47 9.19
C ASP A 928 0.78 -51.70 8.77
N THR A 929 0.12 -52.61 8.05
CA THR A 929 0.71 -53.86 7.57
C THR A 929 1.94 -53.66 6.68
N LYS A 930 2.05 -52.54 5.96
CA LYS A 930 3.22 -52.22 5.14
C LYS A 930 4.40 -51.82 6.02
N TYR A 931 4.16 -50.96 7.02
CA TYR A 931 5.17 -50.57 8.01
C TYR A 931 5.68 -51.79 8.78
N MET A 932 4.81 -52.64 9.29
CA MET A 932 5.21 -53.84 10.05
C MET A 932 6.03 -54.83 9.22
N LYS A 933 5.66 -55.08 7.96
CA LYS A 933 6.46 -55.93 7.05
C LYS A 933 7.87 -55.36 6.85
N THR A 934 7.96 -54.05 6.64
CA THR A 934 9.24 -53.34 6.46
C THR A 934 10.08 -53.40 7.74
N THR A 935 9.47 -53.19 8.90
CA THR A 935 10.14 -53.28 10.22
C THR A 935 10.66 -54.70 10.49
N LYS A 936 9.87 -55.74 10.19
CA LYS A 936 10.31 -57.14 10.33
C LYS A 936 11.52 -57.43 9.44
N GLU A 937 11.50 -56.94 8.19
CA GLU A 937 12.60 -57.09 7.25
C GLU A 937 13.86 -56.33 7.69
N TYR A 938 13.71 -55.12 8.23
CA TYR A 938 14.81 -54.35 8.82
C TYR A 938 15.44 -55.08 10.02
N LEU A 939 14.61 -55.59 10.95
CA LEU A 939 15.10 -56.34 12.11
C LEU A 939 15.79 -57.66 11.71
N ARG A 940 15.32 -58.32 10.64
CA ARG A 940 15.98 -59.49 10.04
C ARG A 940 17.38 -59.16 9.53
N LYS A 941 17.51 -58.10 8.72
CA LYS A 941 18.82 -57.65 8.22
C LYS A 941 19.75 -57.22 9.36
N ARG A 942 19.22 -56.53 10.37
CA ARG A 942 19.99 -56.11 11.54
C ARG A 942 20.50 -57.31 12.35
N SER A 943 19.66 -58.31 12.58
CA SER A 943 20.04 -59.51 13.35
C SER A 943 21.04 -60.40 12.61
N GLU A 944 21.01 -60.41 11.28
CA GLU A 944 22.03 -61.04 10.43
C GLU A 944 23.35 -60.25 10.51
N SER A 945 23.30 -58.91 10.47
CA SER A 945 24.50 -58.05 10.51
C SER A 945 25.20 -57.99 11.88
N SER A 946 24.45 -58.10 12.98
CA SER A 946 24.99 -58.03 14.35
C SER A 946 25.26 -59.40 15.00
N GLY A 947 24.92 -60.50 14.30
CA GLY A 947 25.07 -61.86 14.84
C GLY A 947 24.20 -62.18 16.07
N ASN A 948 23.19 -61.36 16.38
CA ASN A 948 22.39 -61.50 17.60
C ASN A 948 21.35 -62.62 17.47
N VAL A 949 21.66 -63.80 18.01
CA VAL A 949 20.82 -65.01 18.00
C VAL A 949 19.45 -64.78 18.68
N HIS A 950 19.40 -63.97 19.73
CA HIS A 950 18.15 -63.67 20.44
C HIS A 950 17.21 -62.80 19.60
N LEU A 951 17.74 -61.83 18.83
CA LEU A 951 16.95 -61.05 17.88
C LEU A 951 16.48 -61.90 16.69
N GLN A 952 17.30 -62.83 16.19
CA GLN A 952 16.88 -63.79 15.15
C GLN A 952 15.71 -64.66 15.63
N ASN A 953 15.78 -65.16 16.87
CA ASN A 953 14.72 -65.94 17.51
C ASN A 953 13.45 -65.13 17.78
N LEU A 954 13.55 -63.83 18.02
CA LEU A 954 12.40 -62.94 18.14
C LEU A 954 11.74 -62.73 16.76
N VAL A 955 12.52 -62.40 15.73
CA VAL A 955 12.04 -62.11 14.37
C VAL A 955 11.34 -63.31 13.73
N SER A 956 11.81 -64.54 13.99
CA SER A 956 11.16 -65.77 13.50
C SER A 956 9.77 -66.01 14.11
N LYS A 957 9.52 -65.51 15.33
CA LYS A 957 8.24 -65.62 16.05
C LYS A 957 7.23 -64.52 15.70
N LEU A 958 7.63 -63.48 14.95
CA LEU A 958 6.74 -62.39 14.55
C LEU A 958 5.82 -62.84 13.40
N SER A 959 4.53 -63.04 13.67
CA SER A 959 3.49 -63.22 12.66
C SER A 959 2.85 -61.87 12.31
N ILE A 960 2.51 -61.64 11.03
CA ILE A 960 1.78 -60.45 10.55
C ILE A 960 0.40 -60.89 10.08
#